data_AF-A0A399F0E9-F1
#
_entry.id   AF-A0A399F0E9-F1
#
_cell.length_a   1.000
_cell.length_b   1.000
_cell.length_c   1.000
_cell.angle_alpha   90.00
_cell.angle_beta   90.00
_cell.angle_gamma   90.00
#
_symmetry.space_group_name_H-M   'P 1'
#
loop_
_entity.id
_entity.type
_entity.pdbx_description
1 polymer ?
#
loop_
_entity_poly.entity_id
_entity_poly.type
_entity_poly.pdbx_seq_one_letter_code
_entity_poly.pdbx_strand_id
1 'polypeptide(L)'
;MLIVDEFGKFLEHIASGEDDSDLLIMQYLAEAASRSPVPFVVMTILHSGFTAYADRESELRQIEWQKIQGRFQDVAFQEPHEQVLRLIGAAIEHEFTPSLTHRYRELIERTIHSKALDESRIRLPLHELLPSCIPIEPITATLLSPLFRGPLAQNERSLFSFLTSREPYGFQEFLDSANWSADPPPLYRLDQLYDYVGATLGPSLYKGSLGRRWAEIDAAIDRIRAEAPPLTRSVVKALGLLWIYGKAVGLKADAETLSLALGDTGELPDVLEYLERASIIVFRRFEEAYGLWEGSDINLDERYREASQHLLEENLATRLSRQVELRPFVARAHYIRTGTLRYFTLAVTDGVDGAADKASVQGDADGKITFVLTGDETTRANLIREAVKRTTDGPPLEIYAFPKPIVGLERALAQVENWRWVERNTPDLEGDRAARSELEANLRAAQEQLETIAGRVFGLRGHRFAPEALDWVHYGEIYRPKDGPSFQNWLSSLCDRTFHKAPRLRNELLNRRKLSSAAKAALNELVERMVFNERADRFGIEGTPAEVSMYESFIRAGGFHHQDAGWKIGPPRNPEWAPVWEAMEGFLETTHRGRRPLVELYDLLKAPPYGLRDGPLPLLLLAAILDKPGEIALYREGLFLVGLNKELLQLLIHAPENFEIQRFAFTSEGRNTLEAIQQVIIELGINMRARGGSPLLRVAEPLVVSVMQLPDFAKKTRRLDPLVAAELREALLRAKDPHTLLLQEVPGLLGIDPTQPEAERLLAERLHKCLLALYQAYPKLLDQIESLVKATFNLAGTTTEALRTELRERTKPLKGLTVSGDLSRFVNAAGGLDDRDWREVIGQVVMAGKPPSIWTDNDVVDLQVRLQYLYSDFVRLEELGLEKQRSLASRVIHVGVLESKLKEVRESIPVSDEQMPEVQALSEKLAKVLKKMEGKVSRQVRLAALSHLLQQEIERRQR
;
A
#
# COMPACT_ATOMS: atom_id res chain seq x y z
N MET A 1 2.01 -76.78 18.23
CA MET A 1 2.16 -75.40 18.74
C MET A 1 2.74 -74.57 17.62
N LEU A 2 2.17 -73.39 17.36
CA LEU A 2 2.67 -72.41 16.42
C LEU A 2 3.07 -71.17 17.22
N ILE A 3 4.31 -70.71 17.05
CA ILE A 3 4.81 -69.48 17.69
C ILE A 3 5.09 -68.48 16.58
N VAL A 4 4.52 -67.29 16.72
CA VAL A 4 4.73 -66.16 15.81
C VAL A 4 5.45 -65.09 16.60
N ASP A 5 6.74 -64.94 16.32
CA ASP A 5 7.57 -63.88 16.88
C ASP A 5 7.44 -62.59 16.05
N GLU A 6 7.73 -61.44 16.66
CA GLU A 6 7.60 -60.11 16.06
C GLU A 6 6.21 -59.84 15.44
N PHE A 7 5.15 -60.33 16.07
CA PHE A 7 3.79 -60.26 15.52
C PHE A 7 3.34 -58.80 15.22
N GLY A 8 3.93 -57.83 15.91
CA GLY A 8 3.68 -56.39 15.70
C GLY A 8 3.99 -55.92 14.27
N LYS A 9 4.99 -56.48 13.59
CA LYS A 9 5.32 -56.09 12.19
C LYS A 9 4.19 -56.44 11.21
N PHE A 10 3.50 -57.56 11.46
CA PHE A 10 2.34 -57.94 10.65
C PHE A 10 1.17 -56.98 10.89
N LEU A 11 0.95 -56.57 12.14
CA LEU A 11 -0.07 -55.57 12.47
C LEU A 11 0.25 -54.19 11.86
N GLU A 12 1.51 -53.74 11.93
CA GLU A 12 1.95 -52.48 11.31
C GLU A 12 1.80 -52.46 9.79
N HIS A 13 2.11 -53.58 9.13
CA HIS A 13 1.91 -53.72 7.69
C HIS A 13 0.42 -53.61 7.32
N ILE A 14 -0.45 -54.27 8.06
CA ILE A 14 -1.90 -54.21 7.82
C ILE A 14 -2.45 -52.80 8.10
N ALA A 15 -1.92 -52.09 9.09
CA ALA A 15 -2.26 -50.69 9.39
C ALA A 15 -1.74 -49.67 8.35
N SER A 16 -0.86 -50.08 7.43
CA SER A 16 -0.34 -49.18 6.38
C SER A 16 -1.27 -49.03 5.16
N GLY A 17 -2.29 -49.88 5.04
CA GLY A 17 -3.38 -49.76 4.07
C GLY A 17 -3.03 -50.13 2.63
N GLU A 18 -1.95 -50.90 2.39
CA GLU A 18 -1.53 -51.28 1.04
C GLU A 18 -2.35 -52.43 0.41
N ASP A 19 -3.07 -53.24 1.21
CA ASP A 19 -4.01 -54.26 0.71
C ASP A 19 -5.17 -54.52 1.71
N ASP A 20 -6.41 -54.61 1.22
CA ASP A 20 -7.65 -54.67 2.03
C ASP A 20 -7.97 -56.09 2.59
N SER A 21 -7.04 -57.06 2.52
CA SER A 21 -7.36 -58.50 2.70
C SER A 21 -6.72 -59.27 3.88
N ASP A 22 -5.88 -58.68 4.73
CA ASP A 22 -4.97 -59.50 5.58
C ASP A 22 -5.39 -59.74 7.05
N LEU A 23 -6.27 -58.92 7.64
CA LEU A 23 -6.64 -59.08 9.07
C LEU A 23 -7.46 -60.37 9.34
N LEU A 24 -8.26 -60.81 8.36
CA LEU A 24 -9.11 -62.00 8.44
C LEU A 24 -8.34 -63.32 8.61
N ILE A 25 -7.10 -63.39 8.12
CA ILE A 25 -6.24 -64.57 8.27
C ILE A 25 -6.02 -64.90 9.75
N MET A 26 -5.88 -63.86 10.59
CA MET A 26 -5.65 -64.05 12.01
C MET A 26 -6.86 -64.59 12.74
N GLN A 27 -8.05 -64.15 12.35
CA GLN A 27 -9.29 -64.73 12.83
C GLN A 27 -9.38 -66.21 12.44
N TYR A 28 -9.08 -66.56 11.19
CA TYR A 28 -9.12 -67.96 10.75
C TYR A 28 -8.11 -68.84 11.49
N LEU A 29 -6.91 -68.33 11.76
CA LEU A 29 -5.89 -69.05 12.51
C LEU A 29 -6.32 -69.31 13.96
N ALA A 30 -6.88 -68.31 14.63
CA ALA A 30 -7.41 -68.45 15.99
C ALA A 30 -8.58 -69.44 16.04
N GLU A 31 -9.51 -69.38 15.07
CA GLU A 31 -10.62 -70.33 14.96
C GLU A 31 -10.16 -71.76 14.68
N ALA A 32 -9.18 -71.93 13.79
CA ALA A 32 -8.60 -73.23 13.47
C ALA A 32 -7.90 -73.85 14.68
N ALA A 33 -7.22 -73.05 15.49
CA ALA A 33 -6.62 -73.49 16.74
C ALA A 33 -7.67 -73.90 17.77
N SER A 34 -8.68 -73.08 17.98
CA SER A 34 -9.76 -73.35 18.93
C SER A 34 -10.60 -74.57 18.57
N ARG A 35 -10.83 -74.83 17.26
CA ARG A 35 -11.63 -75.97 16.76
C ARG A 35 -10.80 -77.21 16.44
N SER A 36 -9.49 -77.20 16.72
CA SER A 36 -8.61 -78.31 16.37
C SER A 36 -8.96 -79.58 17.17
N PRO A 37 -9.06 -80.76 16.52
CA PRO A 37 -9.30 -82.04 17.20
C PRO A 37 -8.07 -82.53 18.00
N VAL A 38 -6.91 -81.90 17.82
CA VAL A 38 -5.67 -82.15 18.56
C VAL A 38 -5.24 -80.89 19.32
N PRO A 39 -4.51 -80.99 20.45
CA PRO A 39 -4.01 -79.82 21.17
C PRO A 39 -3.14 -78.93 20.28
N PHE A 40 -3.68 -77.80 19.86
CA PHE A 40 -2.99 -76.84 19.01
C PHE A 40 -3.06 -75.44 19.62
N VAL A 41 -1.91 -74.96 20.08
CA VAL A 41 -1.73 -73.61 20.65
C VAL A 41 -1.09 -72.72 19.62
N VAL A 42 -1.65 -71.53 19.43
CA VAL A 42 -1.06 -70.42 18.68
C VAL A 42 -0.62 -69.37 19.69
N MET A 43 0.66 -69.01 19.67
CA MET A 43 1.27 -68.04 20.57
C MET A 43 1.88 -66.91 19.73
N THR A 44 1.50 -65.68 20.02
CA THR A 44 2.03 -64.47 19.36
C THR A 44 2.86 -63.68 20.36
N ILE A 45 4.01 -63.19 19.94
CA ILE A 45 4.90 -62.37 20.77
C ILE A 45 4.83 -60.92 20.24
N LEU A 46 4.52 -59.99 21.15
CA LEU A 46 4.31 -58.57 20.87
C LEU A 46 5.20 -57.72 21.77
N HIS A 47 5.71 -56.59 21.25
CA HIS A 47 6.49 -55.62 22.02
C HIS A 47 5.63 -54.63 22.80
N SER A 48 4.37 -54.48 22.41
CA SER A 48 3.40 -53.55 23.01
C SER A 48 2.01 -54.17 22.94
N GLY A 49 1.05 -53.62 23.68
CA GLY A 49 -0.32 -54.12 23.66
C GLY A 49 -0.91 -54.11 22.24
N PHE A 50 -1.74 -55.11 21.92
CA PHE A 50 -2.34 -55.29 20.59
C PHE A 50 -3.05 -54.02 20.07
N THR A 51 -3.71 -53.26 20.97
CA THR A 51 -4.43 -52.03 20.64
C THR A 51 -3.53 -50.87 20.23
N ALA A 52 -2.29 -50.82 20.72
CA ALA A 52 -1.35 -49.73 20.39
C ALA A 52 -0.98 -49.71 18.89
N TYR A 53 -1.14 -50.83 18.21
CA TYR A 53 -0.92 -50.95 16.76
C TYR A 53 -2.12 -50.48 15.92
N ALA A 54 -3.28 -50.21 16.54
CA ALA A 54 -4.54 -49.80 15.87
C ALA A 54 -4.91 -48.31 16.07
N ASP A 55 -4.10 -47.54 16.81
CA ASP A 55 -4.42 -46.15 17.21
C ASP A 55 -4.58 -45.16 16.04
N ARG A 56 -4.10 -45.52 14.85
CA ARG A 56 -4.15 -44.67 13.64
C ARG A 56 -5.28 -45.04 12.66
N GLU A 57 -6.08 -46.05 12.97
CA GLU A 57 -7.13 -46.58 12.08
C GLU A 57 -8.52 -45.98 12.34
N SER A 58 -9.42 -46.12 11.36
CA SER A 58 -10.83 -45.71 11.51
C SER A 58 -11.55 -46.50 12.61
N GLU A 59 -12.58 -45.91 13.25
CA GLU A 59 -13.36 -46.56 14.33
C GLU A 59 -13.94 -47.92 13.91
N LEU A 60 -14.37 -48.04 12.65
CA LEU A 60 -14.87 -49.31 12.10
C LEU A 60 -13.77 -50.40 12.08
N ARG A 61 -12.54 -50.04 11.72
CA ARG A 61 -11.40 -50.97 11.74
C ARG A 61 -10.95 -51.26 13.17
N GLN A 62 -10.94 -50.28 14.07
CA GLN A 62 -10.63 -50.53 15.48
C GLN A 62 -11.60 -51.54 16.12
N ILE A 63 -12.89 -51.48 15.77
CA ILE A 63 -13.88 -52.48 16.17
C ILE A 63 -13.57 -53.86 15.60
N GLU A 64 -13.12 -53.97 14.34
CA GLU A 64 -12.69 -55.25 13.76
C GLU A 64 -11.43 -55.80 14.44
N TRP A 65 -10.46 -54.95 14.77
CA TRP A 65 -9.25 -55.33 15.49
C TRP A 65 -9.56 -55.82 16.90
N GLN A 66 -10.45 -55.13 17.62
CA GLN A 66 -10.91 -55.56 18.95
C GLN A 66 -11.63 -56.92 18.89
N LYS A 67 -12.42 -57.19 17.85
CA LYS A 67 -13.07 -58.50 17.65
C LYS A 67 -12.06 -59.62 17.47
N ILE A 68 -10.93 -59.36 16.79
CA ILE A 68 -9.88 -60.36 16.59
C ILE A 68 -9.04 -60.52 17.85
N GLN A 69 -8.66 -59.43 18.52
CA GLN A 69 -7.95 -59.48 19.80
C GLN A 69 -8.70 -60.34 20.82
N GLY A 70 -10.03 -60.20 20.91
CA GLY A 70 -10.87 -60.98 21.82
C GLY A 70 -10.84 -62.51 21.59
N ARG A 71 -10.17 -62.99 20.53
CA ARG A 71 -9.95 -64.43 20.25
C ARG A 71 -8.59 -64.94 20.75
N PHE A 72 -7.74 -64.05 21.26
CA PHE A 72 -6.46 -64.36 21.88
C PHE A 72 -6.51 -64.06 23.38
N GLN A 73 -5.65 -64.73 24.16
CA GLN A 73 -5.45 -64.42 25.57
C GLN A 73 -4.14 -63.64 25.73
N ASP A 74 -4.25 -62.39 26.20
CA ASP A 74 -3.09 -61.56 26.48
C ASP A 74 -2.44 -62.00 27.81
N VAL A 75 -1.15 -62.34 27.76
CA VAL A 75 -0.32 -62.66 28.93
C VAL A 75 0.80 -61.63 29.02
N ALA A 76 0.69 -60.72 29.99
CA ALA A 76 1.74 -59.73 30.23
C ALA A 76 2.94 -60.40 30.90
N PHE A 77 4.10 -60.39 30.23
CA PHE A 77 5.36 -60.77 30.84
C PHE A 77 5.94 -59.58 31.58
N GLN A 78 5.92 -59.62 32.92
CA GLN A 78 6.59 -58.65 33.78
C GLN A 78 7.67 -59.37 34.57
N GLU A 79 8.93 -58.98 34.37
CA GLU A 79 10.04 -59.53 35.14
C GLU A 79 9.90 -59.11 36.63
N PRO A 80 10.02 -60.00 37.64
CA PRO A 80 9.88 -59.64 39.06
C PRO A 80 11.05 -58.82 39.60
N HIS A 81 10.83 -57.80 40.45
CA HIS A 81 11.90 -56.89 40.95
C HIS A 81 13.07 -57.61 41.63
N GLU A 82 12.78 -58.72 42.29
CA GLU A 82 13.73 -59.64 42.88
C GLU A 82 14.81 -60.14 41.89
N GLN A 83 14.42 -60.42 40.64
CA GLN A 83 15.31 -60.98 39.63
C GLN A 83 16.42 -60.00 39.24
N VAL A 84 16.12 -58.70 39.15
CA VAL A 84 17.12 -57.66 38.87
C VAL A 84 18.11 -57.51 40.03
N LEU A 85 17.65 -57.58 41.28
CA LEU A 85 18.54 -57.56 42.44
C LEU A 85 19.45 -58.79 42.49
N ARG A 86 18.93 -59.97 42.14
CA ARG A 86 19.74 -61.20 41.99
C ARG A 86 20.80 -61.03 40.90
N LEU A 87 20.45 -60.41 39.76
CA LEU A 87 21.39 -60.13 38.67
C LEU A 87 22.50 -59.16 39.12
N ILE A 88 22.17 -58.11 39.86
CA ILE A 88 23.15 -57.16 40.42
C ILE A 88 24.10 -57.90 41.36
N GLY A 89 23.56 -58.66 42.32
CA GLY A 89 24.37 -59.40 43.28
C GLY A 89 25.25 -60.48 42.65
N ALA A 90 24.81 -61.09 41.54
CA ALA A 90 25.61 -62.04 40.78
C ALA A 90 26.67 -61.37 39.90
N ALA A 91 26.49 -60.10 39.51
CA ALA A 91 27.42 -59.34 38.68
C ALA A 91 28.57 -58.71 39.48
N ILE A 92 28.43 -58.60 40.80
CA ILE A 92 29.44 -57.98 41.67
C ILE A 92 30.27 -59.07 42.36
N GLU A 93 31.56 -59.12 42.03
CA GLU A 93 32.54 -59.94 42.73
C GLU A 93 33.39 -59.06 43.64
N HIS A 94 33.52 -59.44 44.92
CA HIS A 94 34.29 -58.66 45.89
C HIS A 94 35.20 -59.52 46.77
N GLU A 95 36.46 -59.11 46.90
CA GLU A 95 37.44 -59.65 47.86
C GLU A 95 37.80 -58.60 48.90
N PHE A 96 36.96 -58.50 49.95
CA PHE A 96 37.18 -57.55 51.03
C PHE A 96 38.02 -58.13 52.16
N THR A 97 38.76 -57.26 52.85
CA THR A 97 39.43 -57.62 54.11
C THR A 97 38.38 -58.00 55.17
N PRO A 98 38.69 -58.89 56.13
CA PRO A 98 37.73 -59.29 57.16
C PRO A 98 37.12 -58.13 57.95
N SER A 99 37.89 -57.06 58.18
CA SER A 99 37.42 -55.84 58.86
C SER A 99 36.41 -55.06 58.00
N LEU A 100 36.64 -54.93 56.69
CA LEU A 100 35.72 -54.26 55.78
C LEU A 100 34.44 -55.07 55.57
N THR A 101 34.55 -56.40 55.45
CA THR A 101 33.40 -57.32 55.41
C THR A 101 32.53 -57.20 56.67
N HIS A 102 33.14 -57.09 57.85
CA HIS A 102 32.40 -56.91 59.09
C HIS A 102 31.63 -55.58 59.12
N ARG A 103 32.28 -54.47 58.71
CA ARG A 103 31.66 -53.14 58.66
C ARG A 103 30.49 -53.05 57.66
N TYR A 104 30.62 -53.64 56.46
CA TYR A 104 29.50 -53.71 55.53
C TYR A 104 28.36 -54.57 56.08
N ARG A 105 28.66 -55.70 56.73
CA ARG A 105 27.63 -56.54 57.36
C ARG A 105 26.87 -55.76 58.43
N GLU A 106 27.57 -55.05 59.31
CA GLU A 106 26.93 -54.24 60.35
C GLU A 106 26.05 -53.13 59.76
N LEU A 107 26.52 -52.45 58.71
CA LEU A 107 25.77 -51.42 58.01
C LEU A 107 24.50 -51.99 57.34
N ILE A 108 24.61 -53.12 56.64
CA ILE A 108 23.49 -53.77 55.96
C ILE A 108 22.47 -54.26 56.98
N GLU A 109 22.90 -54.93 58.04
CA GLU A 109 22.02 -55.41 59.12
C GLU A 109 21.24 -54.24 59.74
N ARG A 110 21.92 -53.13 60.04
CA ARG A 110 21.29 -51.91 60.54
C ARG A 110 20.26 -51.33 59.56
N THR A 111 20.58 -51.34 58.27
CA THR A 111 19.71 -50.79 57.22
C THR A 111 18.48 -51.67 56.99
N ILE A 112 18.65 -53.00 56.93
CA ILE A 112 17.56 -53.96 56.78
C ILE A 112 16.56 -53.88 57.94
N HIS A 113 17.05 -53.70 59.17
CA HIS A 113 16.20 -53.61 60.36
C HIS A 113 15.61 -52.20 60.60
N SER A 114 15.89 -51.23 59.73
CA SER A 114 15.30 -49.89 59.80
C SER A 114 13.83 -49.89 59.37
N LYS A 115 13.05 -48.90 59.82
CA LYS A 115 11.65 -48.79 59.42
C LYS A 115 11.48 -48.42 57.95
N ALA A 116 12.51 -47.79 57.36
CA ALA A 116 12.55 -47.41 55.95
C ALA A 116 12.32 -48.60 55.01
N LEU A 117 12.73 -49.82 55.40
CA LEU A 117 12.61 -51.03 54.57
C LEU A 117 11.48 -51.98 54.99
N ASP A 118 10.62 -51.63 55.94
CA ASP A 118 9.57 -52.54 56.43
C ASP A 118 8.60 -53.00 55.33
N GLU A 119 8.12 -52.08 54.48
CA GLU A 119 7.28 -52.44 53.34
C GLU A 119 8.07 -53.19 52.25
N SER A 120 9.30 -52.78 51.98
CA SER A 120 10.17 -53.43 51.00
C SER A 120 10.50 -54.87 51.37
N ARG A 121 10.65 -55.17 52.67
CA ARG A 121 10.87 -56.52 53.21
C ARG A 121 9.69 -57.46 53.03
N ILE A 122 8.47 -56.93 52.96
CA ILE A 122 7.28 -57.73 52.64
C ILE A 122 7.28 -58.09 51.15
N ARG A 123 7.84 -57.23 50.29
CA ARG A 123 7.82 -57.36 48.83
C ARG A 123 9.02 -58.10 48.25
N LEU A 124 10.16 -58.09 48.93
CA LEU A 124 11.46 -58.58 48.43
C LEU A 124 12.24 -59.34 49.52
N PRO A 125 12.97 -60.42 49.20
CA PRO A 125 13.84 -61.14 50.13
C PRO A 125 15.16 -60.39 50.37
N LEU A 126 15.07 -59.20 50.97
CA LEU A 126 16.19 -58.26 51.10
C LEU A 126 17.38 -58.80 51.91
N HIS A 127 17.13 -59.68 52.89
CA HIS A 127 18.16 -60.30 53.72
C HIS A 127 19.09 -61.24 52.95
N GLU A 128 18.60 -61.80 51.83
CA GLU A 128 19.37 -62.66 50.95
C GLU A 128 20.10 -61.86 49.86
N LEU A 129 19.50 -60.75 49.39
CA LEU A 129 19.93 -60.05 48.18
C LEU A 129 20.86 -58.86 48.41
N LEU A 130 20.59 -58.04 49.44
CA LEU A 130 21.37 -56.83 49.71
C LEU A 130 22.83 -57.11 50.10
N PRO A 131 23.16 -58.19 50.85
CA PRO A 131 24.55 -58.53 51.16
C PRO A 131 25.43 -58.75 49.93
N SER A 132 24.88 -59.24 48.81
CA SER A 132 25.60 -59.44 47.55
C SER A 132 25.69 -58.18 46.67
N CYS A 133 24.95 -57.11 46.99
CA CYS A 133 24.92 -55.88 46.18
C CYS A 133 25.98 -54.85 46.60
N ILE A 134 26.75 -55.09 47.67
CA ILE A 134 27.79 -54.16 48.13
C ILE A 134 28.92 -54.06 47.09
N PRO A 135 29.53 -52.88 46.90
CA PRO A 135 29.40 -51.62 47.66
C PRO A 135 28.30 -50.65 47.19
N ILE A 136 27.20 -51.12 46.58
CA ILE A 136 26.03 -50.27 46.33
C ILE A 136 25.27 -50.06 47.65
N GLU A 137 24.88 -48.83 47.96
CA GLU A 137 24.11 -48.52 49.16
C GLU A 137 22.74 -49.26 49.11
N PRO A 138 22.27 -49.88 50.21
CA PRO A 138 21.08 -50.73 50.19
C PRO A 138 19.76 -50.10 49.69
N ILE A 139 19.47 -48.83 50.03
CA ILE A 139 18.32 -48.11 49.49
C ILE A 139 18.51 -47.91 47.98
N THR A 140 19.70 -47.51 47.57
CA THR A 140 20.09 -47.30 46.17
C THR A 140 19.95 -48.58 45.35
N ALA A 141 20.46 -49.72 45.84
CA ALA A 141 20.33 -51.02 45.19
C ALA A 141 18.87 -51.39 44.94
N THR A 142 18.00 -51.15 45.93
CA THR A 142 16.56 -51.43 45.84
C THR A 142 15.86 -50.59 44.77
N LEU A 143 16.32 -49.34 44.53
CA LEU A 143 15.78 -48.46 43.48
C LEU A 143 16.25 -48.79 42.05
N LEU A 144 17.34 -49.53 41.87
CA LEU A 144 17.86 -49.84 40.52
C LEU A 144 16.86 -50.64 39.68
N SER A 145 16.10 -51.54 40.33
CA SER A 145 15.11 -52.37 39.64
C SER A 145 13.97 -51.57 39.00
N PRO A 146 13.21 -50.73 39.72
CA PRO A 146 12.17 -49.90 39.11
C PRO A 146 12.73 -48.82 38.17
N LEU A 147 13.96 -48.34 38.40
CA LEU A 147 14.59 -47.32 37.55
C LEU A 147 14.91 -47.87 36.15
N PHE A 148 15.64 -48.98 36.06
CA PHE A 148 16.07 -49.52 34.76
C PHE A 148 14.96 -50.27 34.01
N ARG A 149 13.85 -50.59 34.69
CA ARG A 149 12.62 -51.11 34.06
C ARG A 149 11.64 -50.04 33.60
N GLY A 150 11.92 -48.77 33.92
CA GLY A 150 11.10 -47.67 33.45
C GLY A 150 11.13 -47.55 31.92
N PRO A 151 10.14 -46.87 31.32
CA PRO A 151 10.06 -46.63 29.86
C PRO A 151 11.25 -45.82 29.29
N LEU A 152 12.13 -45.32 30.17
CA LEU A 152 13.31 -44.53 29.85
C LEU A 152 14.59 -45.39 29.68
N ALA A 153 14.55 -46.69 30.01
CA ALA A 153 15.72 -47.57 30.01
C ALA A 153 15.46 -48.91 29.29
N GLN A 154 16.52 -49.50 28.70
CA GLN A 154 16.44 -50.79 27.97
C GLN A 154 16.59 -51.99 28.92
N ASN A 155 15.85 -51.99 30.06
CA ASN A 155 15.89 -53.04 31.08
C ASN A 155 17.33 -53.47 31.43
N GLU A 156 17.68 -54.72 31.15
CA GLU A 156 18.97 -55.34 31.47
C GLU A 156 20.16 -54.62 30.80
N ARG A 157 20.02 -54.11 29.56
CA ARG A 157 21.14 -53.46 28.86
C ARG A 157 21.61 -52.19 29.55
N SER A 158 20.67 -51.39 30.05
CA SER A 158 20.98 -50.16 30.78
C SER A 158 21.57 -50.47 32.16
N LEU A 159 21.05 -51.51 32.83
CA LEU A 159 21.60 -51.98 34.11
C LEU A 159 23.05 -52.47 33.97
N PHE A 160 23.36 -53.29 32.95
CA PHE A 160 24.73 -53.75 32.72
C PHE A 160 25.66 -52.61 32.29
N SER A 161 25.17 -51.62 31.53
CA SER A 161 25.97 -50.42 31.23
C SER A 161 26.33 -49.68 32.50
N PHE A 162 25.36 -49.46 33.41
CA PHE A 162 25.62 -48.84 34.71
C PHE A 162 26.69 -49.57 35.54
N LEU A 163 26.62 -50.92 35.58
CA LEU A 163 27.54 -51.74 36.38
C LEU A 163 28.94 -51.88 35.76
N THR A 164 29.07 -51.89 34.43
CA THR A 164 30.31 -52.29 33.75
C THR A 164 30.96 -51.21 32.89
N SER A 165 30.21 -50.20 32.45
CA SER A 165 30.73 -49.10 31.63
C SER A 165 31.45 -48.06 32.50
N ARG A 166 32.46 -47.41 31.92
CA ARG A 166 33.18 -46.27 32.55
C ARG A 166 32.55 -44.93 32.16
N GLU A 167 31.24 -44.83 32.35
CA GLU A 167 30.47 -43.60 32.11
C GLU A 167 30.58 -42.66 33.32
N PRO A 168 30.48 -41.33 33.12
CA PRO A 168 30.49 -40.36 34.22
C PRO A 168 29.44 -40.69 35.29
N TYR A 169 29.84 -40.65 36.56
CA TYR A 169 29.02 -40.98 37.74
C TYR A 169 28.56 -42.45 37.80
N GLY A 170 29.06 -43.33 36.92
CA GLY A 170 28.71 -44.75 36.89
C GLY A 170 29.38 -45.57 38.00
N PHE A 171 29.02 -46.85 38.11
CA PHE A 171 29.50 -47.71 39.20
C PHE A 171 31.01 -47.96 39.13
N GLN A 172 31.57 -48.16 37.94
CA GLN A 172 33.01 -48.38 37.77
C GLN A 172 33.86 -47.15 38.18
N GLU A 173 33.40 -45.93 37.87
CA GLU A 173 34.10 -44.71 38.28
C GLU A 173 34.08 -44.55 39.81
N PHE A 174 32.98 -44.93 40.47
CA PHE A 174 32.92 -44.99 41.92
C PHE A 174 33.94 -45.99 42.50
N LEU A 175 34.06 -47.20 41.95
CA LEU A 175 35.03 -48.19 42.42
C LEU A 175 36.48 -47.69 42.29
N ASP A 176 36.80 -46.98 41.20
CA ASP A 176 38.13 -46.42 40.92
C ASP A 176 38.47 -45.23 41.85
N SER A 177 37.48 -44.45 42.27
CA SER A 177 37.66 -43.21 43.05
C SER A 177 37.40 -43.35 44.55
N ALA A 178 36.77 -44.44 44.99
CA ALA A 178 36.40 -44.66 46.38
C ALA A 178 37.60 -44.82 47.32
N ASN A 179 37.54 -44.17 48.49
CA ASN A 179 38.50 -44.40 49.57
C ASN A 179 38.08 -45.60 50.42
N TRP A 180 38.59 -46.79 50.07
CA TRP A 180 38.31 -48.06 50.76
C TRP A 180 38.79 -48.14 52.21
N SER A 181 39.62 -47.18 52.65
CA SER A 181 40.08 -47.05 54.04
C SER A 181 39.19 -46.14 54.90
N ALA A 182 38.16 -45.50 54.33
CA ALA A 182 37.28 -44.59 55.06
C ALA A 182 36.41 -45.30 56.12
N ASP A 183 35.96 -44.54 57.12
CA ASP A 183 34.99 -44.97 58.12
C ASP A 183 33.88 -43.91 58.24
N PRO A 184 32.61 -44.21 57.91
CA PRO A 184 32.09 -45.50 57.41
C PRO A 184 32.66 -45.90 56.03
N PRO A 185 32.58 -47.19 55.63
CA PRO A 185 33.07 -47.65 54.34
C PRO A 185 32.34 -46.97 53.17
N PRO A 186 33.01 -46.77 52.02
CA PRO A 186 32.43 -46.05 50.88
C PRO A 186 31.26 -46.83 50.26
N LEU A 187 30.19 -46.14 49.88
CA LEU A 187 29.02 -46.73 49.21
C LEU A 187 28.60 -45.88 48.02
N TYR A 188 28.09 -46.52 46.97
CA TYR A 188 27.45 -45.83 45.83
C TYR A 188 26.01 -45.42 46.19
N ARG A 189 25.70 -44.12 46.12
CA ARG A 189 24.48 -43.53 46.70
C ARG A 189 23.48 -42.99 45.66
N LEU A 190 22.26 -42.67 46.11
CA LEU A 190 21.17 -42.19 45.26
C LEU A 190 21.46 -40.86 44.55
N ASP A 191 22.22 -39.95 45.15
CA ASP A 191 22.57 -38.67 44.51
C ASP A 191 23.53 -38.87 43.34
N GLN A 192 24.47 -39.81 43.47
CA GLN A 192 25.35 -40.25 42.38
C GLN A 192 24.55 -40.96 41.28
N LEU A 193 23.56 -41.78 41.65
CA LEU A 193 22.66 -42.44 40.70
C LEU A 193 21.85 -41.43 39.89
N TYR A 194 21.37 -40.34 40.51
CA TYR A 194 20.67 -39.27 39.81
C TYR A 194 21.57 -38.64 38.73
N ASP A 195 22.82 -38.31 39.10
CA ASP A 195 23.78 -37.68 38.18
C ASP A 195 24.15 -38.61 37.03
N TYR A 196 24.31 -39.91 37.30
CA TYR A 196 24.52 -40.93 36.26
C TYR A 196 23.37 -40.96 35.24
N VAL A 197 22.14 -41.00 35.73
CA VAL A 197 20.95 -41.06 34.88
C VAL A 197 20.79 -39.78 34.05
N GLY A 198 21.01 -38.61 34.67
CA GLY A 198 21.02 -37.30 34.02
C GLY A 198 22.06 -37.22 32.89
N ALA A 199 23.30 -37.64 33.18
CA ALA A 199 24.40 -37.61 32.22
C ALA A 199 24.21 -38.59 31.05
N THR A 200 23.66 -39.77 31.32
CA THR A 200 23.55 -40.87 30.33
C THR A 200 22.34 -40.71 29.42
N LEU A 201 21.18 -40.31 29.96
CA LEU A 201 19.93 -40.22 29.19
C LEU A 201 19.65 -38.80 28.65
N GLY A 202 20.23 -37.76 29.25
CA GLY A 202 20.18 -36.38 28.75
C GLY A 202 18.77 -35.92 28.34
N PRO A 203 18.56 -35.36 27.14
CA PRO A 203 17.25 -34.87 26.68
C PRO A 203 16.14 -35.93 26.60
N SER A 204 16.48 -37.22 26.61
CA SER A 204 15.47 -38.29 26.53
C SER A 204 14.67 -38.47 27.82
N LEU A 205 15.20 -38.01 28.97
CA LEU A 205 14.52 -38.04 30.28
C LEU A 205 13.21 -37.26 30.30
N TYR A 206 13.11 -36.20 29.51
CA TYR A 206 11.96 -35.28 29.51
C TYR A 206 10.84 -35.71 28.56
N LYS A 207 10.91 -36.91 27.98
CA LYS A 207 9.87 -37.44 27.08
C LYS A 207 8.90 -38.35 27.84
N GLY A 208 7.61 -38.20 27.57
CA GLY A 208 6.55 -39.05 28.13
C GLY A 208 6.12 -38.69 29.55
N SER A 209 5.34 -39.57 30.20
CA SER A 209 4.66 -39.31 31.47
C SER A 209 5.59 -39.11 32.68
N LEU A 210 6.81 -39.65 32.63
CA LEU A 210 7.82 -39.48 33.69
C LEU A 210 8.68 -38.22 33.52
N GLY A 211 8.68 -37.61 32.32
CA GLY A 211 9.49 -36.42 32.03
C GLY A 211 9.08 -35.19 32.84
N ARG A 212 7.79 -35.06 33.16
CA ARG A 212 7.27 -34.01 34.07
C ARG A 212 7.93 -34.10 35.45
N ARG A 213 8.03 -35.30 36.01
CA ARG A 213 8.61 -35.51 37.34
C ARG A 213 10.11 -35.20 37.39
N TRP A 214 10.85 -35.53 36.32
CA TRP A 214 12.26 -35.17 36.20
C TRP A 214 12.45 -33.66 36.08
N ALA A 215 11.64 -32.98 35.26
CA ALA A 215 11.67 -31.52 35.15
C ALA A 215 11.34 -30.83 36.48
N GLU A 216 10.45 -31.39 37.29
CA GLU A 216 10.12 -30.89 38.63
C GLU A 216 11.30 -31.03 39.61
N ILE A 217 12.08 -32.11 39.52
CA ILE A 217 13.31 -32.28 40.32
C ILE A 217 14.37 -31.26 39.89
N ASP A 218 14.61 -31.06 38.59
CA ASP A 218 15.56 -30.06 38.11
C ASP A 218 15.14 -28.64 38.49
N ALA A 219 13.86 -28.31 38.36
CA ALA A 219 13.32 -27.02 38.79
C ALA A 219 13.46 -26.82 40.31
N ALA A 220 13.32 -27.88 41.11
CA ALA A 220 13.57 -27.84 42.54
C ALA A 220 15.07 -27.61 42.84
N ILE A 221 15.98 -28.24 42.08
CA ILE A 221 17.43 -28.07 42.19
C ILE A 221 17.87 -26.65 41.80
N ASP A 222 17.29 -26.07 40.75
CA ASP A 222 17.59 -24.71 40.27
C ASP A 222 17.13 -23.63 41.26
N ARG A 223 16.11 -23.92 42.07
CA ARG A 223 15.63 -23.01 43.12
C ARG A 223 16.53 -22.99 44.36
N ILE A 224 17.52 -23.88 44.46
CA ILE A 224 18.48 -23.92 45.57
C ILE A 224 19.46 -22.74 45.43
N ARG A 225 19.53 -21.89 46.46
CA ARG A 225 20.43 -20.72 46.48
C ARG A 225 21.90 -21.14 46.61
N ALA A 226 22.80 -20.26 46.19
CA ALA A 226 24.25 -20.51 46.25
C ALA A 226 24.76 -20.70 47.69
N GLU A 227 24.10 -20.09 48.68
CA GLU A 227 24.44 -20.17 50.10
C GLU A 227 23.77 -21.35 50.84
N ALA A 228 23.10 -22.27 50.13
CA ALA A 228 22.45 -23.42 50.74
C ALA A 228 23.48 -24.41 51.34
N PRO A 229 23.10 -25.20 52.37
CA PRO A 229 23.96 -26.24 52.92
C PRO A 229 24.47 -27.23 51.83
N PRO A 230 25.70 -27.76 51.92
CA PRO A 230 26.31 -28.59 50.88
C PRO A 230 25.47 -29.81 50.48
N LEU A 231 24.76 -30.42 51.42
CA LEU A 231 23.95 -31.63 51.23
C LEU A 231 22.60 -31.37 50.52
N THR A 232 22.19 -30.10 50.37
CA THR A 232 20.84 -29.71 49.88
C THR A 232 20.51 -30.28 48.50
N ARG A 233 21.48 -30.25 47.58
CA ARG A 233 21.29 -30.79 46.22
C ARG A 233 21.13 -32.31 46.26
N SER A 234 21.95 -33.01 47.05
CA SER A 234 21.86 -34.47 47.20
C SER A 234 20.53 -34.91 47.83
N VAL A 235 19.97 -34.14 48.77
CA VAL A 235 18.64 -34.40 49.35
C VAL A 235 17.53 -34.30 48.30
N VAL A 236 17.52 -33.24 47.48
CA VAL A 236 16.50 -33.07 46.43
C VAL A 236 16.61 -34.17 45.36
N LYS A 237 17.82 -34.57 44.97
CA LYS A 237 18.06 -35.70 44.05
C LYS A 237 17.53 -37.02 44.60
N ALA A 238 17.90 -37.36 45.84
CA ALA A 238 17.46 -38.60 46.49
C ALA A 238 15.94 -38.64 46.70
N LEU A 239 15.35 -37.53 47.17
CA LEU A 239 13.90 -37.38 47.31
C LEU A 239 13.19 -37.55 45.96
N GLY A 240 13.71 -36.93 44.90
CA GLY A 240 13.17 -37.03 43.55
C GLY A 240 13.13 -38.47 43.03
N LEU A 241 14.24 -39.23 43.16
CA LEU A 241 14.28 -40.63 42.76
C LEU A 241 13.33 -41.52 43.59
N LEU A 242 13.27 -41.30 44.90
CA LEU A 242 12.34 -42.00 45.80
C LEU A 242 10.87 -41.67 45.45
N TRP A 243 10.60 -40.43 45.07
CA TRP A 243 9.28 -40.00 44.64
C TRP A 243 8.84 -40.63 43.31
N ILE A 244 9.76 -40.76 42.35
CA ILE A 244 9.47 -41.39 41.05
C ILE A 244 9.35 -42.91 41.18
N TYR A 245 10.31 -43.57 41.83
CA TYR A 245 10.49 -45.02 41.75
C TYR A 245 10.25 -45.78 43.07
N GLY A 246 10.28 -45.11 44.22
CA GLY A 246 10.27 -45.76 45.54
C GLY A 246 9.01 -46.58 45.81
N LYS A 247 7.82 -46.08 45.41
CA LYS A 247 6.54 -46.75 45.66
C LYS A 247 6.46 -48.17 45.08
N ALA A 248 7.15 -48.42 43.95
CA ALA A 248 7.17 -49.74 43.31
C ALA A 248 7.80 -50.81 44.22
N VAL A 249 8.82 -50.42 44.97
CA VAL A 249 9.61 -51.32 45.82
C VAL A 249 9.27 -51.21 47.31
N GLY A 250 8.34 -50.34 47.70
CA GLY A 250 7.93 -50.15 49.10
C GLY A 250 8.75 -49.11 49.85
N LEU A 251 9.38 -48.17 49.14
CA LEU A 251 10.15 -47.08 49.72
C LEU A 251 9.38 -45.76 49.64
N LYS A 252 9.50 -44.95 50.69
CA LYS A 252 8.96 -43.59 50.75
C LYS A 252 10.07 -42.60 51.10
N ALA A 253 9.92 -41.33 50.68
CA ALA A 253 10.91 -40.30 50.95
C ALA A 253 10.70 -39.69 52.36
N ASP A 254 10.86 -40.49 53.40
CA ASP A 254 10.87 -40.01 54.79
C ASP A 254 12.30 -39.66 55.28
N ALA A 255 12.39 -39.04 56.45
CA ALA A 255 13.69 -38.60 57.00
C ALA A 255 14.65 -39.78 57.25
N GLU A 256 14.13 -40.94 57.66
CA GLU A 256 14.93 -42.15 57.95
C GLU A 256 15.52 -42.74 56.65
N THR A 257 14.70 -42.86 55.60
CA THR A 257 15.08 -43.35 54.27
C THR A 257 16.10 -42.41 53.60
N LEU A 258 15.86 -41.10 53.67
CA LEU A 258 16.80 -40.10 53.15
C LEU A 258 18.13 -40.11 53.91
N SER A 259 18.09 -40.32 55.24
CA SER A 259 19.31 -40.44 56.06
C SER A 259 20.15 -41.65 55.66
N LEU A 260 19.51 -42.82 55.51
CA LEU A 260 20.20 -44.05 55.12
C LEU A 260 20.80 -43.95 53.71
N ALA A 261 20.03 -43.43 52.75
CA ALA A 261 20.48 -43.25 51.36
C ALA A 261 21.71 -42.32 51.24
N LEU A 262 21.77 -41.26 52.05
CA LEU A 262 22.82 -40.23 51.98
C LEU A 262 23.96 -40.41 52.98
N GLY A 263 23.81 -41.28 53.99
CA GLY A 263 24.92 -41.72 54.84
C GLY A 263 24.94 -41.18 56.26
N ASP A 264 23.77 -40.84 56.81
CA ASP A 264 23.57 -40.43 58.21
C ASP A 264 24.49 -39.27 58.64
N THR A 265 24.43 -38.17 57.88
CA THR A 265 25.37 -37.05 57.93
C THR A 265 25.14 -36.05 59.08
N GLY A 266 24.14 -36.27 59.95
CA GLY A 266 23.78 -35.35 61.06
C GLY A 266 23.20 -33.99 60.63
N GLU A 267 23.52 -33.52 59.43
CA GLU A 267 23.08 -32.24 58.84
C GLU A 267 21.69 -32.32 58.17
N LEU A 268 21.14 -33.53 57.98
CA LEU A 268 19.89 -33.75 57.25
C LEU A 268 18.68 -32.97 57.83
N PRO A 269 18.46 -32.89 59.16
CA PRO A 269 17.33 -32.14 59.73
C PRO A 269 17.35 -30.65 59.34
N ASP A 270 18.53 -30.02 59.41
CA ASP A 270 18.70 -28.61 59.07
C ASP A 270 18.46 -28.34 57.57
N VAL A 271 18.85 -29.30 56.71
CA VAL A 271 18.62 -29.25 55.26
C VAL A 271 17.14 -29.39 54.91
N LEU A 272 16.42 -30.31 55.57
CA LEU A 272 14.99 -30.49 55.38
C LEU A 272 14.21 -29.24 55.83
N GLU A 273 14.59 -28.64 56.96
CA GLU A 273 13.99 -27.38 57.44
C GLU A 273 14.25 -26.22 56.46
N TYR A 274 15.45 -26.12 55.90
CA TYR A 274 15.76 -25.14 54.85
C TYR A 274 14.88 -25.33 53.61
N LEU A 275 14.77 -26.56 53.11
CA LEU A 275 14.01 -26.89 51.90
C LEU A 275 12.50 -26.64 52.06
N GLU A 276 11.95 -26.91 53.25
CA GLU A 276 10.55 -26.58 53.58
C GLU A 276 10.33 -25.07 53.65
N ARG A 277 11.21 -24.34 54.34
CA ARG A 277 11.14 -22.86 54.41
C ARG A 277 11.27 -22.19 53.05
N ALA A 278 12.07 -22.78 52.15
CA ALA A 278 12.21 -22.32 50.77
C ALA A 278 11.03 -22.73 49.87
N SER A 279 10.05 -23.46 50.40
CA SER A 279 8.91 -24.02 49.67
C SER A 279 9.33 -24.86 48.45
N ILE A 280 10.44 -25.59 48.59
CA ILE A 280 10.96 -26.52 47.58
C ILE A 280 10.37 -27.91 47.81
N ILE A 281 10.24 -28.31 49.08
CA ILE A 281 9.62 -29.58 49.50
C ILE A 281 8.44 -29.32 50.44
N VAL A 282 7.61 -30.33 50.63
CA VAL A 282 6.50 -30.35 51.59
C VAL A 282 6.41 -31.70 52.28
N PHE A 283 6.27 -31.69 53.60
CA PHE A 283 5.96 -32.90 54.36
C PHE A 283 4.46 -33.22 54.31
N ARG A 284 4.11 -34.33 53.66
CA ARG A 284 2.72 -34.79 53.50
C ARG A 284 2.36 -35.70 54.67
N ARG A 285 1.65 -35.15 55.67
CA ARG A 285 1.31 -35.86 56.93
C ARG A 285 0.55 -37.18 56.74
N PHE A 286 -0.29 -37.29 55.70
CA PHE A 286 -1.04 -38.52 55.41
C PHE A 286 -0.17 -39.62 54.78
N GLU A 287 0.93 -39.26 54.12
CA GLU A 287 1.87 -40.20 53.48
C GLU A 287 3.11 -40.43 54.36
N GLU A 288 3.26 -39.64 55.43
CA GLU A 288 4.44 -39.59 56.31
C GLU A 288 5.75 -39.49 55.52
N ALA A 289 5.74 -38.70 54.45
CA ALA A 289 6.87 -38.56 53.53
C ALA A 289 6.96 -37.14 52.98
N TYR A 290 8.16 -36.76 52.55
CA TYR A 290 8.42 -35.51 51.84
C TYR A 290 8.11 -35.68 50.35
N GLY A 291 7.44 -34.68 49.77
CA GLY A 291 7.23 -34.55 48.33
C GLY A 291 7.76 -33.20 47.83
N LEU A 292 7.94 -33.07 46.51
CA LEU A 292 8.21 -31.78 45.90
C LEU A 292 6.95 -30.90 45.96
N TRP A 293 7.11 -29.58 46.16
CA TRP A 293 5.99 -28.64 46.18
C TRP A 293 5.61 -28.25 44.74
N GLU A 294 4.44 -28.72 44.27
CA GLU A 294 4.03 -28.70 42.86
C GLU A 294 3.22 -27.46 42.39
N GLY A 295 2.53 -26.73 43.26
CA GLY A 295 1.85 -25.47 42.90
C GLY A 295 0.87 -25.48 41.70
N SER A 296 0.09 -26.55 41.44
CA SER A 296 -0.79 -26.68 40.24
C SER A 296 -2.14 -27.38 40.55
N ASP A 297 -3.29 -26.67 40.47
CA ASP A 297 -4.67 -27.20 40.69
C ASP A 297 -5.49 -27.43 39.38
N ILE A 298 -4.90 -27.29 38.18
CA ILE A 298 -5.66 -27.21 36.91
C ILE A 298 -5.75 -28.57 36.18
N ASN A 299 -6.96 -29.10 36.00
CA ASN A 299 -7.23 -30.32 35.22
C ASN A 299 -7.60 -29.98 33.75
N LEU A 300 -6.63 -30.12 32.84
CA LEU A 300 -6.81 -29.80 31.41
C LEU A 300 -7.78 -30.75 30.70
N ASP A 301 -7.87 -32.02 31.11
CA ASP A 301 -8.77 -33.01 30.50
C ASP A 301 -10.26 -32.71 30.77
N GLU A 302 -10.55 -32.13 31.93
CA GLU A 302 -11.90 -31.68 32.27
C GLU A 302 -12.30 -30.45 31.44
N ARG A 303 -11.41 -29.46 31.34
CA ARG A 303 -11.62 -28.27 30.49
C ARG A 303 -11.75 -28.63 29.01
N TYR A 304 -11.02 -29.63 28.53
CA TYR A 304 -11.13 -30.12 27.16
C TYR A 304 -12.49 -30.77 26.89
N ARG A 305 -13.03 -31.54 27.84
CA ARG A 305 -14.37 -32.13 27.74
C ARG A 305 -15.46 -31.05 27.73
N GLU A 306 -15.31 -30.01 28.54
CA GLU A 306 -16.19 -28.84 28.51
C GLU A 306 -16.15 -28.14 27.14
N ALA A 307 -14.96 -27.90 26.59
CA ALA A 307 -14.78 -27.30 25.26
C ALA A 307 -15.54 -28.04 24.16
N SER A 308 -15.52 -29.39 24.19
CA SER A 308 -16.19 -30.23 23.19
C SER A 308 -17.72 -30.07 23.15
N GLN A 309 -18.33 -29.57 24.24
CA GLN A 309 -19.77 -29.30 24.32
C GLN A 309 -20.15 -27.92 23.75
N HIS A 310 -19.15 -27.05 23.50
CA HIS A 310 -19.33 -25.68 23.03
C HIS A 310 -19.02 -25.49 21.53
N LEU A 311 -18.76 -26.56 20.77
CA LEU A 311 -18.48 -26.44 19.33
C LEU A 311 -19.68 -25.83 18.58
N LEU A 312 -19.40 -24.79 17.80
CA LEU A 312 -20.38 -24.01 17.04
C LEU A 312 -21.00 -24.83 15.90
N GLU A 313 -22.29 -24.61 15.60
CA GLU A 313 -22.98 -25.05 14.37
C GLU A 313 -22.53 -24.25 13.12
N GLU A 314 -21.23 -23.97 13.01
CA GLU A 314 -20.65 -23.32 11.83
C GLU A 314 -20.20 -24.35 10.79
N ASN A 315 -20.19 -23.94 9.51
CA ASN A 315 -19.82 -24.81 8.41
C ASN A 315 -18.31 -25.15 8.40
N LEU A 316 -17.98 -26.37 7.95
CA LEU A 316 -16.63 -26.93 7.99
C LEU A 316 -15.62 -26.06 7.22
N ALA A 317 -15.93 -25.59 6.01
CA ALA A 317 -15.01 -24.74 5.26
C ALA A 317 -14.66 -23.43 5.97
N THR A 318 -15.64 -22.80 6.62
CA THR A 318 -15.46 -21.55 7.37
C THR A 318 -14.57 -21.77 8.58
N ARG A 319 -14.80 -22.85 9.32
CA ARG A 319 -13.99 -23.24 10.48
C ARG A 319 -12.56 -23.58 10.07
N LEU A 320 -12.38 -24.37 9.01
CA LEU A 320 -11.05 -24.74 8.49
C LEU A 320 -10.24 -23.52 8.04
N SER A 321 -10.88 -22.58 7.35
CA SER A 321 -10.23 -21.36 6.85
C SER A 321 -9.70 -20.44 7.96
N ARG A 322 -10.22 -20.55 9.20
CA ARG A 322 -9.72 -19.81 10.37
C ARG A 322 -8.51 -20.47 11.04
N GLN A 323 -8.35 -21.79 10.88
CA GLN A 323 -7.28 -22.55 11.54
C GLN A 323 -6.07 -22.78 10.63
N VAL A 324 -6.27 -22.80 9.31
CA VAL A 324 -5.23 -23.16 8.33
C VAL A 324 -4.85 -21.97 7.44
N GLU A 325 -3.55 -21.66 7.38
CA GLU A 325 -3.02 -20.63 6.47
C GLU A 325 -2.87 -21.20 5.05
N LEU A 326 -3.81 -20.88 4.15
CA LEU A 326 -3.75 -21.29 2.75
C LEU A 326 -2.83 -20.37 1.95
N ARG A 327 -1.75 -20.95 1.38
CA ARG A 327 -0.76 -20.18 0.61
C ARG A 327 -1.09 -20.15 -0.87
N PRO A 328 -1.00 -19.00 -1.55
CA PRO A 328 -1.27 -18.91 -2.97
C PRO A 328 -0.40 -19.85 -3.82
N PHE A 329 -0.98 -20.42 -4.88
CA PHE A 329 -0.21 -21.15 -5.89
C PHE A 329 0.36 -20.19 -6.93
N VAL A 330 1.66 -20.31 -7.22
CA VAL A 330 2.35 -19.51 -8.24
C VAL A 330 2.50 -20.32 -9.52
N ALA A 331 2.24 -19.72 -10.67
CA ALA A 331 2.53 -20.31 -11.98
C ALA A 331 4.04 -20.23 -12.29
N ARG A 332 4.82 -21.15 -11.71
CA ARG A 332 6.30 -21.06 -11.70
C ARG A 332 6.94 -21.09 -13.08
N ALA A 333 6.49 -21.98 -13.96
CA ALA A 333 7.09 -22.09 -15.30
C ALA A 333 6.76 -20.85 -16.15
N HIS A 334 5.54 -20.30 -16.02
CA HIS A 334 5.18 -19.02 -16.63
C HIS A 334 6.11 -17.91 -16.12
N TYR A 335 6.28 -17.78 -14.80
CA TYR A 335 7.15 -16.77 -14.19
C TYR A 335 8.60 -16.83 -14.72
N ILE A 336 9.20 -18.02 -14.77
CA ILE A 336 10.58 -18.19 -15.27
C ILE A 336 10.69 -17.81 -16.75
N ARG A 337 9.68 -18.13 -17.57
CA ARG A 337 9.69 -17.86 -19.00
C ARG A 337 9.46 -16.38 -19.32
N THR A 338 8.43 -15.78 -18.73
CA THR A 338 7.95 -14.42 -19.06
C THR A 338 8.51 -13.34 -18.14
N GLY A 339 8.96 -13.69 -16.95
CA GLY A 339 9.37 -12.76 -15.89
C GLY A 339 8.21 -12.20 -15.08
N THR A 340 6.95 -12.56 -15.38
CA THR A 340 5.77 -12.02 -14.70
C THR A 340 5.24 -13.00 -13.65
N LEU A 341 5.29 -12.62 -12.37
CA LEU A 341 4.82 -13.47 -11.28
C LEU A 341 3.29 -13.53 -11.29
N ARG A 342 2.70 -14.66 -11.72
CA ARG A 342 1.25 -14.91 -11.67
C ARG A 342 0.91 -15.85 -10.54
N TYR A 343 -0.10 -15.50 -9.74
CA TYR A 343 -0.49 -16.34 -8.61
C TYR A 343 -2.01 -16.43 -8.43
N PHE A 344 -2.43 -17.53 -7.81
CA PHE A 344 -3.81 -17.90 -7.56
C PHE A 344 -4.06 -17.86 -6.06
N THR A 345 -5.06 -17.09 -5.62
CA THR A 345 -5.54 -17.13 -4.24
C THR A 345 -6.36 -18.38 -4.01
N LEU A 346 -6.33 -18.89 -2.78
CA LEU A 346 -7.04 -20.11 -2.39
C LEU A 346 -8.23 -19.74 -1.52
N ALA A 347 -9.35 -20.42 -1.72
CA ALA A 347 -10.54 -20.35 -0.87
C ALA A 347 -11.06 -21.75 -0.60
N VAL A 348 -11.79 -21.94 0.50
CA VAL A 348 -12.46 -23.20 0.83
C VAL A 348 -13.94 -22.91 1.05
N THR A 349 -14.81 -23.74 0.50
CA THR A 349 -16.28 -23.61 0.56
C THR A 349 -16.95 -24.98 0.60
N ASP A 350 -18.17 -25.09 1.10
CA ASP A 350 -18.92 -26.37 1.13
C ASP A 350 -19.94 -26.51 -0.03
N GLY A 351 -19.95 -25.55 -0.95
CA GLY A 351 -20.80 -25.55 -2.14
C GLY A 351 -20.25 -24.62 -3.20
N VAL A 352 -20.81 -24.72 -4.42
CA VAL A 352 -20.40 -23.89 -5.57
C VAL A 352 -21.05 -22.50 -5.51
N ASP A 353 -22.12 -22.35 -4.72
CA ASP A 353 -22.85 -21.08 -4.52
C ASP A 353 -22.13 -20.08 -3.61
N GLY A 354 -21.24 -20.55 -2.73
CA GLY A 354 -20.65 -19.82 -1.61
C GLY A 354 -19.63 -18.72 -1.92
N ALA A 355 -19.56 -18.20 -3.15
CA ALA A 355 -18.65 -17.12 -3.50
C ALA A 355 -19.16 -16.18 -4.61
N ALA A 356 -20.49 -16.12 -4.81
CA ALA A 356 -21.13 -15.08 -5.62
C ALA A 356 -21.37 -13.77 -4.82
N ASP A 357 -21.13 -13.76 -3.51
CA ASP A 357 -21.03 -12.50 -2.77
C ASP A 357 -19.74 -11.79 -3.15
N LYS A 358 -19.92 -10.77 -4.00
CA LYS A 358 -19.36 -9.41 -4.05
C LYS A 358 -18.20 -8.98 -3.11
N ALA A 359 -17.57 -9.84 -2.32
CA ALA A 359 -16.17 -9.78 -1.96
C ALA A 359 -15.32 -10.44 -3.07
N SER A 360 -15.54 -9.93 -4.28
CA SER A 360 -14.48 -9.47 -5.14
C SER A 360 -13.28 -10.40 -5.43
N VAL A 361 -13.03 -10.53 -6.73
CA VAL A 361 -11.67 -10.44 -7.26
C VAL A 361 -11.10 -9.01 -6.97
N GLN A 362 -11.09 -8.55 -5.71
CA GLN A 362 -10.35 -7.38 -5.19
C GLN A 362 -9.17 -7.89 -4.34
N GLY A 363 -8.55 -8.97 -4.79
CA GLY A 363 -7.21 -9.32 -4.37
C GLY A 363 -6.23 -8.97 -5.48
N ASP A 364 -4.98 -8.70 -5.13
CA ASP A 364 -3.83 -8.57 -6.05
C ASP A 364 -3.55 -9.84 -6.89
N ALA A 365 -4.41 -10.86 -6.85
CA ALA A 365 -4.20 -12.15 -7.50
C ALA A 365 -4.59 -12.13 -8.98
N ASP A 366 -3.99 -13.03 -9.78
CA ASP A 366 -4.33 -13.20 -11.19
C ASP A 366 -5.44 -14.24 -11.39
N GLY A 367 -5.59 -15.17 -10.45
CA GLY A 367 -6.63 -16.19 -10.47
C GLY A 367 -7.09 -16.61 -9.08
N LYS A 368 -8.09 -17.48 -9.05
CA LYS A 368 -8.68 -18.03 -7.81
C LYS A 368 -8.86 -19.53 -7.95
N ILE A 369 -8.46 -20.27 -6.91
CA ILE A 369 -8.72 -21.69 -6.76
C ILE A 369 -9.63 -21.87 -5.55
N THR A 370 -10.82 -22.43 -5.76
CA THR A 370 -11.79 -22.69 -4.71
C THR A 370 -11.86 -24.19 -4.45
N PHE A 371 -11.44 -24.62 -3.27
CA PHE A 371 -11.62 -25.99 -2.81
C PHE A 371 -13.04 -26.18 -2.30
N VAL A 372 -13.76 -27.14 -2.86
CA VAL A 372 -15.15 -27.43 -2.49
C VAL A 372 -15.18 -28.71 -1.65
N LEU A 373 -15.38 -28.55 -0.33
CA LEU A 373 -15.46 -29.67 0.59
C LEU A 373 -16.82 -30.36 0.47
N THR A 374 -16.80 -31.68 0.55
CA THR A 374 -17.99 -32.51 0.39
C THR A 374 -17.98 -33.63 1.43
N GLY A 375 -19.15 -33.90 2.02
CA GLY A 375 -19.30 -34.96 3.03
C GLY A 375 -19.41 -36.35 2.41
N ASP A 376 -19.90 -36.45 1.18
CA ASP A 376 -20.11 -37.73 0.49
C ASP A 376 -19.89 -37.62 -1.04
N GLU A 377 -19.66 -38.76 -1.68
CA GLU A 377 -19.34 -38.83 -3.11
C GLU A 377 -20.53 -38.45 -4.02
N THR A 378 -21.77 -38.62 -3.57
CA THR A 378 -22.96 -38.26 -4.34
C THR A 378 -23.08 -36.74 -4.44
N THR A 379 -22.92 -36.06 -3.31
CA THR A 379 -22.85 -34.59 -3.23
C THR A 379 -21.69 -34.06 -4.07
N ARG A 380 -20.52 -34.70 -3.99
CA ARG A 380 -19.35 -34.36 -4.82
C ARG A 380 -19.64 -34.41 -6.31
N ALA A 381 -20.23 -35.50 -6.80
CA ALA A 381 -20.57 -35.65 -8.21
C ALA A 381 -21.60 -34.60 -8.69
N ASN A 382 -22.54 -34.21 -7.83
CA ASN A 382 -23.51 -33.15 -8.14
C ASN A 382 -22.83 -31.78 -8.28
N LEU A 383 -22.00 -31.39 -7.32
CA LEU A 383 -21.31 -30.10 -7.32
C LEU A 383 -20.27 -29.99 -8.44
N ILE A 384 -19.61 -31.08 -8.83
CA ILE A 384 -18.73 -31.10 -10.01
C ILE A 384 -19.52 -30.76 -11.28
N ARG A 385 -20.72 -31.35 -11.47
CA ARG A 385 -21.57 -31.06 -12.65
C ARG A 385 -22.03 -29.60 -12.67
N GLU A 386 -22.28 -29.02 -11.51
CA GLU A 386 -22.64 -27.62 -11.38
C GLU A 386 -21.46 -26.69 -11.70
N ALA A 387 -20.27 -26.96 -11.17
CA ALA A 387 -19.06 -26.18 -11.46
C ALA A 387 -18.66 -26.25 -12.94
N VAL A 388 -18.87 -27.38 -13.61
CA VAL A 388 -18.66 -27.51 -15.06
C VAL A 388 -19.54 -26.52 -15.83
N LYS A 389 -20.84 -26.47 -15.52
CA LYS A 389 -21.75 -25.50 -16.16
C LYS A 389 -21.34 -24.07 -15.88
N ARG A 390 -20.97 -23.76 -14.63
CA ARG A 390 -20.62 -22.40 -14.19
C ARG A 390 -19.33 -21.88 -14.81
N THR A 391 -18.32 -22.74 -14.93
CA THR A 391 -17.00 -22.33 -15.43
C THR A 391 -16.93 -22.20 -16.95
N THR A 392 -17.95 -22.67 -17.70
CA THR A 392 -17.97 -22.63 -19.17
C THR A 392 -17.87 -21.19 -19.70
N ASP A 393 -18.64 -20.26 -19.11
CA ASP A 393 -18.63 -18.83 -19.47
C ASP A 393 -17.99 -17.95 -18.37
N GLY A 394 -17.25 -18.58 -17.45
CA GLY A 394 -16.65 -17.92 -16.29
C GLY A 394 -15.34 -17.19 -16.59
N PRO A 395 -14.79 -16.46 -15.61
CA PRO A 395 -13.45 -15.87 -15.69
C PRO A 395 -12.37 -16.90 -16.06
N PRO A 396 -11.38 -16.54 -16.89
CA PRO A 396 -10.45 -17.50 -17.48
C PRO A 396 -9.50 -18.17 -16.49
N LEU A 397 -9.36 -17.64 -15.27
CA LEU A 397 -8.45 -18.15 -14.22
C LEU A 397 -9.20 -18.48 -12.91
N GLU A 398 -10.49 -18.82 -13.02
CA GLU A 398 -11.29 -19.36 -11.91
C GLU A 398 -11.32 -20.90 -11.98
N ILE A 399 -10.82 -21.55 -10.93
CA ILE A 399 -10.67 -23.01 -10.86
C ILE A 399 -11.39 -23.52 -9.61
N TYR A 400 -12.13 -24.62 -9.75
CA TYR A 400 -12.72 -25.34 -8.62
C TYR A 400 -12.00 -26.67 -8.41
N ALA A 401 -11.69 -27.01 -7.17
CA ALA A 401 -11.00 -28.24 -6.80
C ALA A 401 -11.87 -29.07 -5.87
N PHE A 402 -12.15 -30.31 -6.24
CA PHE A 402 -13.07 -31.20 -5.52
C PHE A 402 -12.29 -32.36 -4.91
N PRO A 403 -11.82 -32.26 -3.66
CA PRO A 403 -11.27 -33.40 -2.94
C PRO A 403 -12.33 -34.47 -2.71
N LYS A 404 -11.90 -35.73 -2.71
CA LYS A 404 -12.70 -36.83 -2.14
C LYS A 404 -13.00 -36.53 -0.66
N PRO A 405 -14.09 -37.07 -0.08
CA PRO A 405 -14.39 -36.91 1.34
C PRO A 405 -13.18 -37.24 2.22
N ILE A 406 -12.75 -36.27 3.03
CA ILE A 406 -11.51 -36.35 3.80
C ILE A 406 -11.83 -36.93 5.18
N VAL A 407 -11.55 -38.22 5.35
CA VAL A 407 -11.80 -38.93 6.61
C VAL A 407 -10.99 -38.30 7.75
N GLY A 408 -11.65 -38.00 8.88
CA GLY A 408 -11.01 -37.49 10.09
C GLY A 408 -10.71 -35.98 10.11
N LEU A 409 -10.95 -35.24 9.02
CA LEU A 409 -10.71 -33.79 8.96
C LEU A 409 -11.53 -33.01 10.00
N GLU A 410 -12.83 -33.31 10.09
CA GLU A 410 -13.75 -32.69 11.06
C GLU A 410 -13.28 -32.89 12.49
N ARG A 411 -12.89 -34.13 12.83
CA ARG A 411 -12.40 -34.50 14.16
C ARG A 411 -11.09 -33.78 14.48
N ALA A 412 -10.12 -33.79 13.57
CA ALA A 412 -8.84 -33.11 13.78
C ALA A 412 -9.01 -31.59 13.93
N LEU A 413 -9.91 -30.98 13.16
CA LEU A 413 -10.24 -29.57 13.29
C LEU A 413 -10.88 -29.25 14.65
N ALA A 414 -11.85 -30.06 15.07
CA ALA A 414 -12.50 -29.92 16.38
C ALA A 414 -11.50 -30.03 17.53
N GLN A 415 -10.48 -30.91 17.44
CA GLN A 415 -9.45 -31.02 18.47
C GLN A 415 -8.63 -29.73 18.62
N VAL A 416 -8.23 -29.10 17.51
CA VAL A 416 -7.51 -27.81 17.54
C VAL A 416 -8.39 -26.71 18.12
N GLU A 417 -9.67 -26.67 17.74
CA GLU A 417 -10.63 -25.69 18.26
C GLU A 417 -10.85 -25.85 19.76
N ASN A 418 -10.98 -27.09 20.25
CA ASN A 418 -11.12 -27.40 21.66
C ASN A 418 -9.91 -26.91 22.46
N TRP A 419 -8.68 -27.22 22.03
CA TRP A 419 -7.48 -26.76 22.74
C TRP A 419 -7.31 -25.25 22.72
N ARG A 420 -7.65 -24.58 21.60
CA ARG A 420 -7.68 -23.10 21.53
C ARG A 420 -8.80 -22.49 22.38
N TRP A 421 -9.88 -23.23 22.63
CA TRP A 421 -10.91 -22.80 23.58
C TRP A 421 -10.40 -22.92 25.00
N VAL A 422 -9.74 -24.03 25.38
CA VAL A 422 -9.13 -24.22 26.71
C VAL A 422 -8.10 -23.13 26.99
N GLU A 423 -7.25 -22.79 26.02
CA GLU A 423 -6.27 -21.71 26.09
C GLU A 423 -6.93 -20.36 26.42
N ARG A 424 -8.06 -20.04 25.78
CA ARG A 424 -8.74 -18.74 25.93
C ARG A 424 -9.65 -18.65 27.16
N ASN A 425 -10.17 -19.78 27.65
CA ASN A 425 -11.20 -19.83 28.69
C ASN A 425 -10.69 -20.41 30.03
N THR A 426 -9.37 -20.51 30.22
CA THR A 426 -8.76 -20.95 31.48
C THR A 426 -7.80 -19.88 32.03
N PRO A 427 -8.30 -18.84 32.72
CA PRO A 427 -7.48 -17.73 33.24
C PRO A 427 -6.40 -18.20 34.24
N ASP A 428 -6.68 -19.28 34.95
CA ASP A 428 -5.80 -19.83 35.99
C ASP A 428 -4.47 -20.38 35.41
N LEU A 429 -4.38 -20.60 34.09
CA LEU A 429 -3.15 -20.97 33.39
C LEU A 429 -2.03 -19.93 33.58
N GLU A 430 -2.34 -18.69 33.97
CA GLU A 430 -1.32 -17.65 34.07
C GLU A 430 -0.27 -17.87 35.17
N GLY A 431 -0.64 -18.60 36.22
CA GLY A 431 0.22 -18.93 37.36
C GLY A 431 1.00 -20.23 37.22
N ASP A 432 0.63 -21.09 36.26
CA ASP A 432 1.08 -22.49 36.19
C ASP A 432 1.87 -22.78 34.91
N ARG A 433 3.20 -22.86 35.07
CA ARG A 433 4.12 -23.14 33.96
C ARG A 433 3.99 -24.58 33.43
N ALA A 434 3.62 -25.54 34.28
CA ALA A 434 3.49 -26.93 33.89
C ALA A 434 2.21 -27.13 33.05
N ALA A 435 1.06 -26.61 33.51
CA ALA A 435 -0.20 -26.66 32.78
C ALA A 435 -0.12 -25.92 31.43
N ARG A 436 0.58 -24.77 31.36
CA ARG A 436 0.86 -24.09 30.08
C ARG A 436 1.67 -24.95 29.12
N SER A 437 2.75 -25.56 29.61
CA SER A 437 3.62 -26.41 28.78
C SER A 437 2.87 -27.63 28.24
N GLU A 438 1.98 -28.22 29.04
CA GLU A 438 1.12 -29.34 28.66
C GLU A 438 0.06 -28.94 27.62
N LEU A 439 -0.62 -27.80 27.82
CA LEU A 439 -1.54 -27.22 26.85
C LEU A 439 -0.85 -26.94 25.50
N GLU A 440 0.33 -26.31 25.52
CA GLU A 440 1.11 -26.02 24.32
C GLU A 440 1.48 -27.31 23.56
N ALA A 441 1.88 -28.36 24.28
CA ALA A 441 2.19 -29.66 23.68
C ALA A 441 0.97 -30.31 23.03
N ASN A 442 -0.18 -30.32 23.71
CA ASN A 442 -1.43 -30.88 23.19
C ASN A 442 -1.98 -30.09 21.99
N LEU A 443 -1.92 -28.76 22.06
CA LEU A 443 -2.31 -27.90 20.95
C LEU A 443 -1.41 -28.11 19.72
N ARG A 444 -0.09 -28.22 19.92
CA ARG A 444 0.85 -28.51 18.83
C ARG A 444 0.58 -29.88 18.20
N ALA A 445 0.36 -30.92 19.00
CA ALA A 445 0.04 -32.26 18.49
C ALA A 445 -1.27 -32.26 17.65
N ALA A 446 -2.32 -31.58 18.12
CA ALA A 446 -3.57 -31.44 17.39
C ALA A 446 -3.39 -30.66 16.07
N GLN A 447 -2.57 -29.60 16.08
CA GLN A 447 -2.23 -28.83 14.89
C GLN A 447 -1.46 -29.67 13.87
N GLU A 448 -0.43 -30.41 14.29
CA GLU A 448 0.33 -31.30 13.42
C GLU A 448 -0.55 -32.38 12.77
N GLN A 449 -1.52 -32.92 13.52
CA GLN A 449 -2.48 -33.88 12.99
C GLN A 449 -3.40 -33.23 11.93
N LEU A 450 -3.95 -32.05 12.20
CA LEU A 450 -4.77 -31.29 11.25
C LEU A 450 -3.96 -30.95 9.99
N GLU A 451 -2.75 -30.43 10.14
CA GLU A 451 -1.84 -30.08 9.04
C GLU A 451 -1.44 -31.30 8.21
N THR A 452 -1.30 -32.48 8.83
CA THR A 452 -1.01 -33.73 8.11
C THR A 452 -2.17 -34.15 7.21
N ILE A 453 -3.40 -34.08 7.71
CA ILE A 453 -4.62 -34.44 6.95
C ILE A 453 -4.90 -33.42 5.85
N ALA A 454 -4.90 -32.13 6.22
CA ALA A 454 -5.19 -31.02 5.31
C ALA A 454 -4.03 -30.80 4.30
N GLY A 455 -2.79 -31.03 4.72
CA GLY A 455 -1.57 -30.69 3.99
C GLY A 455 -1.43 -31.36 2.63
N ARG A 456 -1.88 -32.61 2.51
CA ARG A 456 -1.86 -33.35 1.24
C ARG A 456 -2.86 -32.75 0.24
N VAL A 457 -4.01 -32.27 0.71
CA VAL A 457 -5.13 -31.80 -0.12
C VAL A 457 -4.97 -30.34 -0.51
N PHE A 458 -4.55 -29.47 0.42
CA PHE A 458 -4.44 -28.02 0.19
C PHE A 458 -3.01 -27.57 -0.12
N GLY A 459 -2.00 -28.45 0.00
CA GLY A 459 -0.60 -28.13 -0.27
C GLY A 459 0.06 -27.28 0.82
N LEU A 460 -0.18 -27.60 2.09
CA LEU A 460 0.40 -26.89 3.23
C LEU A 460 1.92 -27.08 3.31
N ARG A 461 2.61 -26.13 3.95
CA ARG A 461 4.08 -26.12 4.05
C ARG A 461 4.56 -27.37 4.80
N GLY A 462 5.58 -28.03 4.28
CA GLY A 462 6.15 -29.25 4.90
C GLY A 462 5.46 -30.55 4.48
N HIS A 463 4.32 -30.48 3.78
CA HIS A 463 3.59 -31.65 3.31
C HIS A 463 3.68 -31.80 1.79
N ARG A 464 3.69 -33.07 1.33
CA ARG A 464 3.65 -33.38 -0.10
C ARG A 464 2.22 -33.16 -0.62
N PHE A 465 2.05 -32.14 -1.44
CA PHE A 465 0.80 -31.85 -2.14
C PHE A 465 0.46 -32.97 -3.14
N ALA A 466 -0.78 -33.46 -3.10
CA ALA A 466 -1.29 -34.57 -3.90
C ALA A 466 -2.49 -34.13 -4.78
N PRO A 467 -2.26 -33.32 -5.83
CA PRO A 467 -3.34 -32.81 -6.68
C PRO A 467 -4.09 -33.90 -7.46
N GLU A 468 -3.49 -35.09 -7.63
CA GLU A 468 -4.09 -36.27 -8.25
C GLU A 468 -5.28 -36.85 -7.46
N ALA A 469 -5.39 -36.50 -6.16
CA ALA A 469 -6.51 -36.91 -5.32
C ALA A 469 -7.77 -36.02 -5.48
N LEU A 470 -7.70 -34.98 -6.33
CA LEU A 470 -8.75 -34.00 -6.55
C LEU A 470 -9.21 -33.99 -8.01
N ASP A 471 -10.50 -33.74 -8.22
CA ASP A 471 -11.03 -33.37 -9.53
C ASP A 471 -10.97 -31.84 -9.70
N TRP A 472 -10.24 -31.36 -10.71
CA TRP A 472 -10.10 -29.93 -10.97
C TRP A 472 -11.03 -29.52 -12.10
N VAL A 473 -11.91 -28.56 -11.87
CA VAL A 473 -12.85 -28.06 -12.87
C VAL A 473 -12.42 -26.67 -13.32
N HIS A 474 -12.24 -26.51 -14.63
CA HIS A 474 -11.86 -25.24 -15.27
C HIS A 474 -12.45 -25.20 -16.68
N TYR A 475 -13.07 -24.08 -17.03
CA TYR A 475 -13.60 -23.82 -18.37
C TYR A 475 -14.51 -24.93 -18.94
N GLY A 476 -15.37 -25.50 -18.08
CA GLY A 476 -16.29 -26.59 -18.45
C GLY A 476 -15.63 -27.98 -18.59
N GLU A 477 -14.33 -28.11 -18.32
CA GLU A 477 -13.60 -29.38 -18.39
C GLU A 477 -13.15 -29.85 -17.01
N ILE A 478 -13.03 -31.18 -16.86
CA ILE A 478 -12.47 -31.82 -15.65
C ILE A 478 -11.04 -32.25 -15.95
N TYR A 479 -10.08 -31.71 -15.22
CA TYR A 479 -8.68 -32.03 -15.28
C TYR A 479 -8.25 -32.87 -14.06
N ARG A 480 -7.49 -33.94 -14.32
CA ARG A 480 -6.92 -34.83 -13.31
C ARG A 480 -5.40 -34.88 -13.50
N PRO A 481 -4.63 -34.04 -12.78
CA PRO A 481 -3.17 -34.08 -12.87
C PRO A 481 -2.65 -35.42 -12.35
N LYS A 482 -1.56 -35.91 -12.93
CA LYS A 482 -0.91 -37.15 -12.47
C LYS A 482 -0.12 -36.95 -11.18
N ASP A 483 0.40 -35.75 -10.97
CA ASP A 483 1.28 -35.38 -9.87
C ASP A 483 1.38 -33.84 -9.73
N GLY A 484 2.09 -33.39 -8.68
CA GLY A 484 2.43 -31.99 -8.43
C GLY A 484 3.05 -31.23 -9.62
N PRO A 485 4.08 -31.77 -10.29
CA PRO A 485 4.65 -31.18 -11.51
C PRO A 485 3.63 -30.98 -12.64
N SER A 486 2.78 -31.97 -12.92
CA SER A 486 1.73 -31.88 -13.95
C SER A 486 0.71 -30.79 -13.62
N PHE A 487 0.36 -30.63 -12.35
CA PHE A 487 -0.50 -29.54 -11.88
C PHE A 487 0.17 -28.15 -12.07
N GLN A 488 1.44 -28.01 -11.71
CA GLN A 488 2.18 -26.76 -11.89
C GLN A 488 2.34 -26.34 -13.36
N ASN A 489 2.58 -27.32 -14.23
CA ASN A 489 2.62 -27.09 -15.68
C ASN A 489 1.26 -26.70 -16.23
N TRP A 490 0.18 -27.33 -15.75
CA TRP A 490 -1.19 -26.95 -16.12
C TRP A 490 -1.51 -25.52 -15.69
N LEU A 491 -1.27 -25.12 -14.43
CA LEU A 491 -1.46 -23.73 -13.98
C LEU A 491 -0.65 -22.72 -14.82
N SER A 492 0.59 -23.06 -15.15
CA SER A 492 1.42 -22.21 -16.01
C SER A 492 0.87 -22.08 -17.42
N SER A 493 0.36 -23.18 -18.00
CA SER A 493 -0.27 -23.18 -19.32
C SER A 493 -1.56 -22.36 -19.37
N LEU A 494 -2.32 -22.31 -18.25
CA LEU A 494 -3.49 -21.44 -18.12
C LEU A 494 -3.09 -19.97 -18.21
N CYS A 495 -2.06 -19.56 -17.47
CA CYS A 495 -1.51 -18.22 -17.58
C CYS A 495 -0.95 -17.91 -18.98
N ASP A 496 -0.25 -18.86 -19.62
CA ASP A 496 0.27 -18.72 -20.99
C ASP A 496 -0.85 -18.48 -22.01
N ARG A 497 -1.99 -19.18 -21.89
CA ARG A 497 -3.16 -19.01 -22.77
C ARG A 497 -3.91 -17.70 -22.49
N THR A 498 -4.16 -17.39 -21.22
CA THR A 498 -4.90 -16.18 -20.82
C THR A 498 -4.12 -14.92 -21.19
N PHE A 499 -2.81 -14.91 -20.99
CA PHE A 499 -1.93 -13.76 -21.24
C PHE A 499 -1.03 -13.95 -22.46
N HIS A 500 -1.56 -14.54 -23.54
CA HIS A 500 -0.79 -14.89 -24.73
C HIS A 500 -0.25 -13.68 -25.52
N LYS A 501 -0.76 -12.46 -25.27
CA LYS A 501 -0.25 -11.21 -25.85
C LYS A 501 0.68 -10.44 -24.91
N ALA A 502 1.05 -11.03 -23.76
CA ALA A 502 1.98 -10.42 -22.82
C ALA A 502 3.43 -10.52 -23.33
N PRO A 503 4.19 -9.42 -23.37
CA PRO A 503 5.61 -9.46 -23.68
C PRO A 503 6.42 -10.08 -22.54
N ARG A 504 7.63 -10.57 -22.85
CA ARG A 504 8.55 -11.05 -21.80
C ARG A 504 9.28 -9.86 -21.18
N LEU A 505 9.16 -9.72 -19.86
CA LEU A 505 9.83 -8.68 -19.08
C LEU A 505 10.50 -9.29 -17.84
N ARG A 506 11.78 -9.64 -18.00
CA ARG A 506 12.61 -10.24 -16.94
C ARG A 506 13.29 -9.18 -16.08
N ASN A 507 12.46 -8.38 -15.41
CA ASN A 507 12.93 -7.39 -14.45
C ASN A 507 12.02 -7.39 -13.22
N GLU A 508 12.48 -7.98 -12.13
CA GLU A 508 11.67 -8.07 -10.91
C GLU A 508 11.44 -6.72 -10.24
N LEU A 509 12.27 -5.70 -10.50
CA LEU A 509 12.06 -4.36 -9.94
C LEU A 509 10.89 -3.66 -10.63
N LEU A 510 10.78 -3.82 -11.95
CA LEU A 510 9.77 -3.15 -12.79
C LEU A 510 8.48 -3.99 -12.93
N ASN A 511 8.58 -5.30 -13.08
CA ASN A 511 7.46 -6.19 -13.39
C ASN A 511 6.67 -6.62 -12.15
N ARG A 512 6.18 -5.64 -11.37
CA ARG A 512 5.39 -5.85 -10.14
C ARG A 512 4.15 -4.97 -10.13
N ARG A 513 3.08 -5.45 -9.50
CA ARG A 513 1.88 -4.64 -9.20
C ARG A 513 2.21 -3.48 -8.26
N LYS A 514 3.01 -3.76 -7.22
CA LYS A 514 3.47 -2.76 -6.27
C LYS A 514 4.99 -2.68 -6.27
N LEU A 515 5.50 -1.56 -6.77
CA LEU A 515 6.93 -1.24 -6.79
C LEU A 515 7.44 -0.93 -5.37
N SER A 516 8.65 -1.37 -5.04
CA SER A 516 9.36 -0.95 -3.82
C SER A 516 9.74 0.53 -3.89
N SER A 517 10.05 1.16 -2.76
CA SER A 517 10.52 2.56 -2.74
C SER A 517 11.75 2.77 -3.63
N ALA A 518 12.73 1.85 -3.57
CA ALA A 518 13.91 1.87 -4.42
C ALA A 518 13.57 1.71 -5.91
N ALA A 519 12.65 0.81 -6.26
CA ALA A 519 12.21 0.64 -7.65
C ALA A 519 11.44 1.87 -8.17
N LYS A 520 10.62 2.51 -7.33
CA LYS A 520 9.94 3.77 -7.68
C LYS A 520 10.94 4.91 -7.92
N ALA A 521 11.97 5.04 -7.09
CA ALA A 521 13.01 6.04 -7.28
C ALA A 521 13.76 5.83 -8.60
N ALA A 522 14.14 4.58 -8.91
CA ALA A 522 14.77 4.23 -10.19
C ALA A 522 13.85 4.49 -11.39
N LEU A 523 12.55 4.21 -11.26
CA LEU A 523 11.57 4.48 -12.31
C LEU A 523 11.42 5.99 -12.55
N ASN A 524 11.33 6.80 -11.48
CA ASN A 524 11.28 8.27 -11.60
C ASN A 524 12.52 8.82 -12.33
N GLU A 525 13.71 8.36 -11.95
CA GLU A 525 14.97 8.77 -12.59
C GLU A 525 15.01 8.38 -14.08
N LEU A 526 14.58 7.16 -14.42
CA LEU A 526 14.51 6.73 -15.82
C LEU A 526 13.54 7.59 -16.64
N VAL A 527 12.36 7.85 -16.08
CA VAL A 527 11.30 8.64 -16.73
C VAL A 527 11.73 10.09 -16.94
N GLU A 528 12.39 10.71 -15.97
CA GLU A 528 12.97 12.04 -16.15
C GLU A 528 13.99 12.04 -17.30
N ARG A 529 14.88 11.05 -17.35
CA ARG A 529 15.88 10.92 -18.42
C ARG A 529 15.27 10.66 -19.79
N MET A 530 14.18 9.90 -19.89
CA MET A 530 13.46 9.70 -21.14
C MET A 530 12.99 11.02 -21.75
N VAL A 531 12.54 11.96 -20.92
CA VAL A 531 12.00 13.26 -21.38
C VAL A 531 13.11 14.27 -21.64
N PHE A 532 14.10 14.38 -20.74
CA PHE A 532 15.11 15.44 -20.84
C PHE A 532 16.35 15.05 -21.65
N ASN A 533 16.63 13.75 -21.82
CA ASN A 533 17.83 13.23 -22.48
C ASN A 533 17.50 12.24 -23.61
N GLU A 534 16.34 12.38 -24.28
CA GLU A 534 15.82 11.44 -25.29
C GLU A 534 16.82 11.12 -26.44
N ARG A 535 17.73 12.07 -26.75
CA ARG A 535 18.67 11.99 -27.89
C ARG A 535 20.07 11.51 -27.53
N ALA A 536 20.30 11.17 -26.26
CA ALA A 536 21.56 10.64 -25.80
C ALA A 536 21.53 9.10 -25.81
N ASP A 537 22.67 8.47 -26.11
CA ASP A 537 22.81 7.03 -25.90
C ASP A 537 22.51 6.71 -24.43
N ARG A 538 21.74 5.64 -24.19
CA ARG A 538 21.26 5.22 -22.86
C ARG A 538 20.68 6.39 -22.03
N PHE A 539 20.07 7.39 -22.67
CA PHE A 539 19.57 8.61 -22.03
C PHE A 539 20.61 9.35 -21.14
N GLY A 540 21.90 9.21 -21.47
CA GLY A 540 23.01 9.78 -20.71
C GLY A 540 23.25 9.12 -19.34
N ILE A 541 22.83 7.86 -19.16
CA ILE A 541 23.10 7.11 -17.92
C ILE A 541 24.56 6.64 -17.89
N GLU A 542 25.31 7.11 -16.90
CA GLU A 542 26.67 6.67 -16.60
C GLU A 542 26.68 5.62 -15.48
N GLY A 543 27.61 4.68 -15.53
CA GLY A 543 27.73 3.61 -14.54
C GLY A 543 26.61 2.56 -14.60
N THR A 544 26.27 2.00 -13.44
CA THR A 544 25.29 0.91 -13.26
C THR A 544 24.26 1.15 -12.13
N PRO A 545 23.65 2.35 -12.04
CA PRO A 545 22.57 2.60 -11.08
C PRO A 545 21.31 1.76 -11.41
N ALA A 546 20.34 1.72 -10.48
CA ALA A 546 19.20 0.79 -10.56
C ALA A 546 18.33 0.96 -11.82
N GLU A 547 18.20 2.19 -12.33
CA GLU A 547 17.48 2.54 -13.56
C GLU A 547 18.09 1.92 -14.82
N VAL A 548 19.39 1.58 -14.82
CA VAL A 548 20.03 0.87 -15.94
C VAL A 548 19.35 -0.48 -16.17
N SER A 549 19.03 -1.20 -15.10
CA SER A 549 18.36 -2.49 -15.22
C SER A 549 17.01 -2.34 -15.92
N MET A 550 16.24 -1.29 -15.60
CA MET A 550 14.95 -0.99 -16.22
C MET A 550 15.12 -0.57 -17.70
N TYR A 551 16.10 0.29 -18.00
CA TYR A 551 16.42 0.68 -19.37
C TYR A 551 16.78 -0.52 -20.24
N GLU A 552 17.72 -1.37 -19.80
CA GLU A 552 18.20 -2.49 -20.61
C GLU A 552 17.09 -3.56 -20.81
N SER A 553 16.34 -3.88 -19.76
CA SER A 553 15.33 -4.95 -19.78
C SER A 553 13.99 -4.57 -20.41
N PHE A 554 13.64 -3.28 -20.43
CA PHE A 554 12.38 -2.78 -20.99
C PHE A 554 12.62 -1.93 -22.24
N ILE A 555 13.31 -0.79 -22.11
CA ILE A 555 13.44 0.19 -23.19
C ILE A 555 14.26 -0.37 -24.35
N ARG A 556 15.46 -0.90 -24.06
CA ARG A 556 16.36 -1.46 -25.07
C ARG A 556 15.88 -2.81 -25.59
N ALA A 557 15.50 -3.73 -24.70
CA ALA A 557 15.02 -5.06 -25.09
C ALA A 557 13.66 -5.02 -25.82
N GLY A 558 12.78 -4.07 -25.50
CA GLY A 558 11.54 -3.80 -26.23
C GLY A 558 11.78 -3.05 -27.56
N GLY A 559 12.96 -2.46 -27.72
CA GLY A 559 13.34 -1.73 -28.93
C GLY A 559 12.63 -0.38 -29.06
N PHE A 560 12.25 0.24 -27.95
CA PHE A 560 11.62 1.56 -27.91
C PHE A 560 12.61 2.70 -28.12
N HIS A 561 13.89 2.50 -27.80
CA HIS A 561 14.95 3.47 -28.00
C HIS A 561 15.97 2.93 -28.99
N HIS A 562 16.15 3.62 -30.12
CA HIS A 562 17.00 3.13 -31.21
C HIS A 562 17.70 4.27 -31.94
N GLN A 563 18.84 3.93 -32.54
CA GLN A 563 19.67 4.84 -33.31
C GLN A 563 19.32 4.72 -34.80
N ASP A 564 18.75 5.78 -35.37
CA ASP A 564 18.58 5.95 -36.81
C ASP A 564 19.56 7.03 -37.31
N ALA A 565 19.06 8.22 -37.71
CA ALA A 565 19.88 9.41 -37.96
C ALA A 565 20.35 10.11 -36.66
N GLY A 566 19.98 9.55 -35.52
CA GLY A 566 20.20 10.01 -34.16
C GLY A 566 19.45 9.08 -33.20
N TRP A 567 19.71 9.20 -31.90
CA TRP A 567 18.94 8.49 -30.89
C TRP A 567 17.54 9.10 -30.78
N LYS A 568 16.52 8.25 -30.81
CA LYS A 568 15.12 8.65 -30.63
C LYS A 568 14.31 7.51 -30.00
N ILE A 569 13.20 7.88 -29.38
CA ILE A 569 12.18 6.96 -28.90
C ILE A 569 11.13 6.76 -29.99
N GLY A 570 10.59 5.55 -30.09
CA GLY A 570 9.60 5.19 -31.11
C GLY A 570 8.87 3.88 -30.80
N PRO A 571 8.08 3.36 -31.76
CA PRO A 571 7.37 2.09 -31.61
C PRO A 571 8.35 0.94 -31.36
N PRO A 572 7.91 -0.11 -30.64
CA PRO A 572 8.78 -1.22 -30.30
C PRO A 572 9.26 -1.94 -31.56
N ARG A 573 10.57 -2.10 -31.71
CA ARG A 573 11.16 -2.97 -32.75
C ARG A 573 11.10 -4.46 -32.40
N ASN A 574 10.86 -4.79 -31.12
CA ASN A 574 10.66 -6.17 -30.70
C ASN A 574 9.20 -6.60 -30.95
N PRO A 575 8.95 -7.63 -31.80
CA PRO A 575 7.61 -8.10 -32.12
C PRO A 575 6.78 -8.55 -30.91
N GLU A 576 7.41 -8.97 -29.79
CA GLU A 576 6.69 -9.37 -28.58
C GLU A 576 5.89 -8.20 -27.95
N TRP A 577 6.33 -6.96 -28.16
CA TRP A 577 5.68 -5.75 -27.64
C TRP A 577 4.64 -5.16 -28.59
N ALA A 578 4.61 -5.60 -29.85
CA ALA A 578 3.68 -5.07 -30.87
C ALA A 578 2.20 -5.18 -30.45
N PRO A 579 1.70 -6.30 -29.89
CA PRO A 579 0.29 -6.40 -29.52
C PRO A 579 -0.14 -5.41 -28.43
N VAL A 580 0.75 -5.13 -27.47
CA VAL A 580 0.53 -4.14 -26.40
C VAL A 580 0.52 -2.73 -27.00
N TRP A 581 1.47 -2.45 -27.89
CA TRP A 581 1.55 -1.15 -28.56
C TRP A 581 0.33 -0.88 -29.44
N GLU A 582 -0.12 -1.87 -30.21
CA GLU A 582 -1.35 -1.78 -31.01
C GLU A 582 -2.59 -1.55 -30.14
N ALA A 583 -2.68 -2.19 -28.97
CA ALA A 583 -3.78 -1.96 -28.03
C ALA A 583 -3.81 -0.52 -27.50
N MET A 584 -2.63 0.02 -27.18
CA MET A 584 -2.47 1.39 -26.74
C MET A 584 -2.79 2.39 -27.86
N GLU A 585 -2.30 2.17 -29.08
CA GLU A 585 -2.66 3.00 -30.25
C GLU A 585 -4.17 2.96 -30.51
N GLY A 586 -4.78 1.77 -30.48
CA GLY A 586 -6.24 1.62 -30.62
C GLY A 586 -7.03 2.32 -29.52
N PHE A 587 -6.55 2.30 -28.27
CA PHE A 587 -7.14 3.10 -27.19
C PHE A 587 -7.01 4.59 -27.48
N LEU A 588 -5.82 5.06 -27.89
CA LEU A 588 -5.57 6.46 -28.22
C LEU A 588 -6.46 6.94 -29.38
N GLU A 589 -6.74 6.10 -30.38
CA GLU A 589 -7.69 6.43 -31.45
C GLU A 589 -9.11 6.70 -30.92
N THR A 590 -9.55 5.99 -29.88
CA THR A 590 -10.88 6.26 -29.28
C THR A 590 -10.96 7.65 -28.63
N THR A 591 -9.82 8.22 -28.23
CA THR A 591 -9.77 9.55 -27.59
C THR A 591 -9.94 10.70 -28.58
N HIS A 592 -10.00 10.44 -29.90
CA HIS A 592 -10.34 11.48 -30.88
C HIS A 592 -11.73 12.10 -30.65
N ARG A 593 -12.65 11.34 -30.04
CA ARG A 593 -14.01 11.81 -29.71
C ARG A 593 -14.07 12.62 -28.42
N GLY A 594 -13.00 12.64 -27.63
CA GLY A 594 -12.95 13.31 -26.34
C GLY A 594 -11.88 12.71 -25.41
N ARG A 595 -11.52 13.47 -24.38
CA ARG A 595 -10.58 13.04 -23.34
C ARG A 595 -11.07 11.79 -22.64
N ARG A 596 -10.15 10.90 -22.27
CA ARG A 596 -10.46 9.70 -21.47
C ARG A 596 -9.54 9.63 -20.24
N PRO A 597 -10.02 9.10 -19.10
CA PRO A 597 -9.17 8.85 -17.95
C PRO A 597 -7.99 7.93 -18.30
N LEU A 598 -6.78 8.27 -17.85
CA LEU A 598 -5.58 7.48 -18.11
C LEU A 598 -5.67 6.07 -17.52
N VAL A 599 -6.39 5.92 -16.40
CA VAL A 599 -6.59 4.63 -15.73
C VAL A 599 -7.30 3.63 -16.62
N GLU A 600 -8.18 4.07 -17.54
CA GLU A 600 -8.85 3.17 -18.48
C GLU A 600 -7.86 2.51 -19.45
N LEU A 601 -6.81 3.23 -19.88
CA LEU A 601 -5.72 2.66 -20.68
C LEU A 601 -4.93 1.65 -19.85
N TYR A 602 -4.61 1.99 -18.60
CA TYR A 602 -3.86 1.09 -17.72
C TYR A 602 -4.65 -0.18 -17.42
N ASP A 603 -5.95 -0.07 -17.15
CA ASP A 603 -6.83 -1.21 -16.92
C ASP A 603 -6.97 -2.11 -18.16
N LEU A 604 -7.06 -1.51 -19.36
CA LEU A 604 -7.01 -2.25 -20.62
C LEU A 604 -5.74 -3.09 -20.76
N LEU A 605 -4.58 -2.50 -20.48
CA LEU A 605 -3.27 -3.17 -20.61
C LEU A 605 -3.00 -4.17 -19.47
N LYS A 606 -3.62 -3.99 -18.30
CA LYS A 606 -3.58 -4.94 -17.17
C LYS A 606 -4.51 -6.12 -17.38
N ALA A 607 -5.57 -5.98 -18.18
CA ALA A 607 -6.51 -7.06 -18.46
C ALA A 607 -5.92 -8.11 -19.43
N PRO A 608 -6.41 -9.37 -19.41
CA PRO A 608 -6.18 -10.31 -20.49
C PRO A 608 -6.60 -9.71 -21.85
N PRO A 609 -5.88 -9.98 -22.95
CA PRO A 609 -4.79 -10.94 -23.08
C PRO A 609 -3.37 -10.41 -22.79
N TYR A 610 -3.23 -9.18 -22.26
CA TYR A 610 -1.94 -8.52 -22.06
C TYR A 610 -1.39 -8.69 -20.64
N GLY A 611 -2.21 -8.46 -19.62
CA GLY A 611 -1.85 -8.75 -18.23
C GLY A 611 -0.74 -7.91 -17.63
N LEU A 612 -0.35 -6.75 -18.18
CA LEU A 612 0.82 -6.03 -17.71
C LEU A 612 0.74 -5.66 -16.22
N ARG A 613 1.90 -5.42 -15.61
CA ARG A 613 2.02 -4.91 -14.23
C ARG A 613 2.10 -3.39 -14.23
N ASP A 614 1.90 -2.76 -13.08
CA ASP A 614 1.85 -1.29 -12.99
C ASP A 614 3.18 -0.61 -13.35
N GLY A 615 4.31 -1.24 -13.02
CA GLY A 615 5.64 -0.65 -13.28
C GLY A 615 5.96 -0.30 -14.73
N PRO A 616 5.73 -1.17 -15.74
CA PRO A 616 5.98 -0.83 -17.14
C PRO A 616 5.02 0.21 -17.77
N LEU A 617 3.84 0.47 -17.18
CA LEU A 617 2.81 1.30 -17.82
C LEU A 617 3.25 2.76 -18.04
N PRO A 618 3.87 3.46 -17.07
CA PRO A 618 4.38 4.82 -17.29
C PRO A 618 5.42 4.90 -18.40
N LEU A 619 6.28 3.88 -18.53
CA LEU A 619 7.29 3.83 -19.59
C LEU A 619 6.67 3.66 -20.97
N LEU A 620 5.64 2.79 -21.09
CA LEU A 620 4.87 2.65 -22.34
C LEU A 620 4.19 3.95 -22.74
N LEU A 621 3.51 4.59 -21.78
CA LEU A 621 2.82 5.85 -22.01
C LEU A 621 3.78 6.93 -22.50
N LEU A 622 4.92 7.09 -21.83
CA LEU A 622 5.92 8.08 -22.21
C LEU A 622 6.57 7.75 -23.55
N ALA A 623 6.81 6.47 -23.85
CA ALA A 623 7.28 6.07 -25.17
C ALA A 623 6.27 6.49 -26.26
N ALA A 624 4.97 6.35 -26.03
CA ALA A 624 3.93 6.81 -26.95
C ALA A 624 3.93 8.33 -27.14
N ILE A 625 4.01 9.09 -26.04
CA ILE A 625 4.01 10.56 -26.04
C ILE A 625 5.25 11.10 -26.78
N LEU A 626 6.41 10.46 -26.58
CA LEU A 626 7.68 10.88 -27.17
C LEU A 626 7.84 10.42 -28.62
N ASP A 627 7.19 9.32 -29.03
CA ASP A 627 7.12 8.88 -30.44
C ASP A 627 6.39 9.92 -31.32
N LYS A 628 5.30 10.51 -30.81
CA LYS A 628 4.45 11.47 -31.54
C LYS A 628 4.35 12.82 -30.81
N PRO A 629 5.45 13.60 -30.74
CA PRO A 629 5.48 14.84 -29.98
C PRO A 629 4.42 15.82 -30.50
N GLY A 630 3.51 16.21 -29.61
CA GLY A 630 2.42 17.16 -29.92
C GLY A 630 1.11 16.52 -30.38
N GLU A 631 1.08 15.24 -30.74
CA GLU A 631 -0.17 14.53 -31.05
C GLU A 631 -0.89 14.04 -29.79
N ILE A 632 -0.15 13.68 -28.73
CA ILE A 632 -0.73 13.17 -27.48
C ILE A 632 -0.62 14.26 -26.41
N ALA A 633 -1.76 14.62 -25.83
CA ALA A 633 -1.86 15.56 -24.74
C ALA A 633 -2.35 14.89 -23.45
N LEU A 634 -1.78 15.36 -22.34
CA LEU A 634 -2.20 14.99 -21.00
C LEU A 634 -2.92 16.17 -20.34
N TYR A 635 -3.94 15.84 -19.57
CA TYR A 635 -4.73 16.78 -18.80
C TYR A 635 -4.74 16.36 -17.34
N ARG A 636 -4.89 17.34 -16.46
CA ARG A 636 -5.12 17.11 -15.03
C ARG A 636 -6.22 18.06 -14.56
N GLU A 637 -7.23 17.52 -13.89
CA GLU A 637 -8.37 18.30 -13.39
C GLU A 637 -9.00 19.19 -14.50
N GLY A 638 -9.04 18.66 -15.73
CA GLY A 638 -9.54 19.35 -16.93
C GLY A 638 -8.60 20.38 -17.56
N LEU A 639 -7.42 20.64 -16.97
CA LEU A 639 -6.42 21.59 -17.46
C LEU A 639 -5.38 20.91 -18.35
N PHE A 640 -5.03 21.56 -19.46
CA PHE A 640 -3.99 21.08 -20.39
C PHE A 640 -2.60 21.20 -19.76
N LEU A 641 -1.80 20.12 -19.79
CA LEU A 641 -0.45 20.13 -19.25
C LEU A 641 0.57 20.67 -20.26
N VAL A 642 1.25 21.75 -19.88
CA VAL A 642 2.27 22.42 -20.69
C VAL A 642 3.60 21.72 -20.52
N GLY A 643 3.86 20.71 -21.35
CA GLY A 643 5.07 19.91 -21.28
C GLY A 643 5.14 19.02 -20.03
N LEU A 644 6.20 18.22 -19.94
CA LEU A 644 6.45 17.32 -18.82
C LEU A 644 7.62 17.86 -17.99
N ASN A 645 7.36 18.25 -16.75
CA ASN A 645 8.40 18.60 -15.76
C ASN A 645 8.57 17.45 -14.75
N LYS A 646 9.60 17.54 -13.90
CA LYS A 646 9.91 16.48 -12.91
C LYS A 646 8.74 16.19 -11.98
N GLU A 647 8.06 17.22 -11.50
CA GLU A 647 6.94 17.11 -10.57
C GLU A 647 5.74 16.38 -11.21
N LEU A 648 5.42 16.70 -12.46
CA LEU A 648 4.34 16.05 -13.20
C LEU A 648 4.66 14.58 -13.49
N LEU A 649 5.92 14.27 -13.82
CA LEU A 649 6.35 12.89 -14.06
C LEU A 649 6.24 12.01 -12.80
N GLN A 650 6.64 12.53 -11.65
CA GLN A 650 6.48 11.82 -10.37
C GLN A 650 5.00 11.60 -10.04
N LEU A 651 4.15 12.62 -10.26
CA LEU A 651 2.70 12.51 -10.07
C LEU A 651 2.07 11.50 -11.04
N LEU A 652 2.51 11.43 -12.29
CA LEU A 652 2.03 10.48 -13.28
C LEU A 652 2.27 9.02 -12.85
N ILE A 653 3.37 8.76 -12.13
CA ILE A 653 3.71 7.43 -11.59
C ILE A 653 2.95 7.15 -10.29
N HIS A 654 2.71 8.16 -9.45
CA HIS A 654 2.13 7.98 -8.11
C HIS A 654 0.61 8.06 -8.06
N ALA A 655 0.00 8.87 -8.92
CA ALA A 655 -1.44 9.11 -8.95
C ALA A 655 -1.96 9.28 -10.40
N PRO A 656 -1.85 8.24 -11.25
CA PRO A 656 -2.32 8.27 -12.64
C PRO A 656 -3.83 8.53 -12.77
N GLU A 657 -4.61 8.27 -11.72
CA GLU A 657 -6.05 8.58 -11.63
C GLU A 657 -6.41 10.05 -11.78
N ASN A 658 -5.45 10.96 -11.52
CA ASN A 658 -5.65 12.39 -11.69
C ASN A 658 -5.46 12.88 -13.12
N PHE A 659 -5.10 11.98 -14.05
CA PHE A 659 -4.75 12.32 -15.42
C PHE A 659 -5.78 11.81 -16.42
N GLU A 660 -6.02 12.63 -17.45
CA GLU A 660 -6.75 12.27 -18.65
C GLU A 660 -5.82 12.38 -19.85
N ILE A 661 -6.09 11.59 -20.88
CA ILE A 661 -5.30 11.55 -22.11
C ILE A 661 -6.18 11.79 -23.32
N GLN A 662 -5.63 12.50 -24.29
CA GLN A 662 -6.24 12.71 -25.59
C GLN A 662 -5.19 12.70 -26.69
N ARG A 663 -5.47 11.96 -27.75
CA ARG A 663 -4.74 12.03 -29.01
C ARG A 663 -5.48 12.95 -29.96
N PHE A 664 -4.75 13.92 -30.49
CA PHE A 664 -5.17 14.76 -31.58
C PHE A 664 -4.72 14.15 -32.89
N ALA A 665 -5.67 13.91 -33.79
CA ALA A 665 -5.33 13.72 -35.19
C ALA A 665 -5.20 15.13 -35.79
N PHE A 666 -3.98 15.57 -36.06
CA PHE A 666 -3.81 16.72 -36.95
C PHE A 666 -4.14 16.25 -38.36
N THR A 667 -5.42 16.32 -38.72
CA THR A 667 -5.85 16.18 -40.10
C THR A 667 -5.14 17.24 -40.96
N SER A 668 -5.10 17.03 -42.27
CA SER A 668 -4.58 18.02 -43.23
C SER A 668 -5.13 19.42 -42.94
N GLU A 669 -6.43 19.50 -42.69
CA GLU A 669 -7.15 20.75 -42.42
C GLU A 669 -6.71 21.37 -41.08
N GLY A 670 -6.50 20.56 -40.05
CA GLY A 670 -6.00 21.02 -38.75
C GLY A 670 -4.57 21.58 -38.82
N ARG A 671 -3.68 20.96 -39.62
CA ARG A 671 -2.33 21.48 -39.85
C ARG A 671 -2.37 22.81 -40.57
N ASN A 672 -3.14 22.89 -41.63
CA ASN A 672 -3.23 24.12 -42.41
C ASN A 672 -3.89 25.25 -41.61
N THR A 673 -4.84 24.93 -40.73
CA THR A 673 -5.41 25.88 -39.75
C THR A 673 -4.32 26.45 -38.85
N LEU A 674 -3.44 25.61 -38.30
CA LEU A 674 -2.33 26.07 -37.46
C LEU A 674 -1.31 26.90 -38.23
N GLU A 675 -0.97 26.51 -39.46
CA GLU A 675 -0.06 27.26 -40.33
C GLU A 675 -0.64 28.63 -40.68
N ALA A 676 -1.93 28.71 -41.02
CA ALA A 676 -2.62 29.97 -41.29
C ALA A 676 -2.59 30.89 -40.07
N ILE A 677 -2.85 30.36 -38.87
CA ILE A 677 -2.77 31.13 -37.62
C ILE A 677 -1.33 31.58 -37.37
N GLN A 678 -0.35 30.69 -37.53
CA GLN A 678 1.07 30.99 -37.34
C GLN A 678 1.55 32.11 -38.29
N GLN A 679 1.11 32.07 -39.54
CA GLN A 679 1.42 33.09 -40.53
C GLN A 679 0.92 34.48 -40.09
N VAL A 680 -0.30 34.56 -39.55
CA VAL A 680 -0.85 35.82 -39.00
C VAL A 680 -0.02 36.33 -37.81
N ILE A 681 0.42 35.44 -36.92
CA ILE A 681 1.28 35.82 -35.77
C ILE A 681 2.59 36.45 -36.27
N ILE A 682 3.20 35.87 -37.31
CA ILE A 682 4.43 36.36 -37.93
C ILE A 682 4.19 37.73 -38.60
N GLU A 683 3.12 37.87 -39.37
CA GLU A 683 2.76 39.12 -40.07
C GLU A 683 2.53 40.30 -39.12
N LEU A 684 1.96 40.04 -37.94
CA LEU A 684 1.73 41.04 -36.90
C LEU A 684 2.98 41.31 -36.04
N GLY A 685 4.10 40.64 -36.31
CA GLY A 685 5.35 40.82 -35.57
C GLY A 685 5.27 40.34 -34.11
N ILE A 686 4.33 39.45 -33.79
CA ILE A 686 4.15 38.91 -32.44
C ILE A 686 5.33 37.99 -32.14
N ASN A 687 5.95 38.18 -30.98
CA ASN A 687 7.16 37.45 -30.62
C ASN A 687 6.89 35.96 -30.40
N MET A 688 7.37 35.12 -31.31
CA MET A 688 7.22 33.65 -31.31
C MET A 688 8.15 32.92 -30.32
N ARG A 689 8.68 33.59 -29.28
CA ARG A 689 9.44 32.93 -28.21
C ARG A 689 8.51 32.10 -27.32
N ALA A 690 7.96 31.02 -27.87
CA ALA A 690 7.28 29.99 -27.10
C ALA A 690 8.31 29.18 -26.30
N ARG A 691 8.00 28.90 -25.03
CA ARG A 691 8.88 28.07 -24.18
C ARG A 691 8.62 26.57 -24.35
N GLY A 692 7.59 26.20 -25.11
CA GLY A 692 7.09 24.83 -25.23
C GLY A 692 7.53 24.06 -26.49
N GLY A 693 7.64 22.72 -26.33
CA GLY A 693 7.99 21.79 -27.41
C GLY A 693 6.84 21.38 -28.35
N SER A 694 5.57 21.57 -27.95
CA SER A 694 4.41 21.19 -28.76
C SER A 694 4.08 22.23 -29.85
N PRO A 695 3.76 21.83 -31.10
CA PRO A 695 3.31 22.72 -32.17
C PRO A 695 2.12 23.60 -31.79
N LEU A 696 1.16 23.08 -31.00
CA LEU A 696 0.00 23.82 -30.54
C LEU A 696 0.39 24.98 -29.61
N LEU A 697 1.28 24.72 -28.65
CA LEU A 697 1.74 25.73 -27.70
C LEU A 697 2.58 26.81 -28.38
N ARG A 698 3.34 26.46 -29.42
CA ARG A 698 4.08 27.43 -30.23
C ARG A 698 3.18 28.46 -30.90
N VAL A 699 1.91 28.14 -31.13
CA VAL A 699 0.94 29.04 -31.74
C VAL A 699 0.04 29.70 -30.69
N ALA A 700 -0.47 28.92 -29.71
CA ALA A 700 -1.38 29.42 -28.69
C ALA A 700 -0.72 30.38 -27.70
N GLU A 701 0.49 30.07 -27.21
CA GLU A 701 1.16 30.88 -26.19
C GLU A 701 1.44 32.31 -26.69
N PRO A 702 2.05 32.53 -27.88
CA PRO A 702 2.25 33.89 -28.39
C PRO A 702 0.94 34.66 -28.57
N LEU A 703 -0.12 34.02 -29.08
CA LEU A 703 -1.43 34.67 -29.25
C LEU A 703 -2.00 35.14 -27.91
N VAL A 704 -2.11 34.24 -26.93
CA VAL A 704 -2.70 34.56 -25.62
C VAL A 704 -1.88 35.62 -24.90
N VAL A 705 -0.55 35.46 -24.85
CA VAL A 705 0.35 36.43 -24.19
C VAL A 705 0.24 37.80 -24.84
N SER A 706 0.15 37.84 -26.18
CA SER A 706 0.06 39.11 -26.89
C SER A 706 -1.22 39.89 -26.58
N VAL A 707 -2.36 39.20 -26.45
CA VAL A 707 -3.63 39.80 -26.02
C VAL A 707 -3.59 40.20 -24.54
N MET A 708 -2.95 39.39 -23.68
CA MET A 708 -2.73 39.71 -22.28
C MET A 708 -1.83 40.95 -22.07
N GLN A 709 -1.00 41.32 -23.04
CA GLN A 709 -0.13 42.51 -22.98
C GLN A 709 -0.80 43.78 -23.51
N LEU A 710 -1.99 43.69 -24.12
CA LEU A 710 -2.71 44.87 -24.59
C LEU A 710 -3.08 45.83 -23.44
N PRO A 711 -3.21 47.14 -23.71
CA PRO A 711 -3.77 48.08 -22.75
C PRO A 711 -5.15 47.65 -22.27
N ASP A 712 -5.49 47.99 -21.02
CA ASP A 712 -6.76 47.64 -20.39
C ASP A 712 -7.99 48.10 -21.18
N PHE A 713 -7.90 49.26 -21.85
CA PHE A 713 -8.94 49.75 -22.76
C PHE A 713 -9.21 48.76 -23.90
N ALA A 714 -8.16 48.31 -24.60
CA ALA A 714 -8.28 47.33 -25.69
C ALA A 714 -8.83 45.98 -25.18
N LYS A 715 -8.53 45.64 -23.92
CA LYS A 715 -9.08 44.44 -23.26
C LYS A 715 -10.55 44.55 -22.86
N LYS A 716 -11.12 45.76 -22.77
CA LYS A 716 -12.48 45.99 -22.24
C LYS A 716 -13.45 46.55 -23.28
N THR A 717 -12.97 47.30 -24.26
CA THR A 717 -13.82 47.95 -25.27
C THR A 717 -14.65 46.93 -26.05
N ARG A 718 -15.91 47.27 -26.32
CA ARG A 718 -16.81 46.53 -27.21
C ARG A 718 -16.91 47.17 -28.59
N ARG A 719 -16.30 48.34 -28.78
CA ARG A 719 -16.31 49.12 -30.03
C ARG A 719 -15.14 48.70 -30.93
N LEU A 720 -15.16 47.44 -31.35
CA LEU A 720 -14.18 46.88 -32.28
C LEU A 720 -14.83 46.62 -33.63
N ASP A 721 -14.08 46.86 -34.70
CA ASP A 721 -14.48 46.55 -36.06
C ASP A 721 -13.42 45.61 -36.67
N PRO A 722 -13.76 44.34 -36.95
CA PRO A 722 -15.09 43.71 -36.83
C PRO A 722 -15.49 43.40 -35.38
N LEU A 723 -16.81 43.34 -35.09
CA LEU A 723 -17.36 43.05 -33.75
C LEU A 723 -16.88 41.71 -33.17
N VAL A 724 -16.66 40.72 -34.04
CA VAL A 724 -16.15 39.38 -33.68
C VAL A 724 -14.77 39.45 -32.99
N ALA A 725 -14.00 40.53 -33.17
CA ALA A 725 -12.72 40.72 -32.48
C ALA A 725 -12.88 40.76 -30.95
N ALA A 726 -14.02 41.25 -30.43
CA ALA A 726 -14.31 41.23 -29.00
C ALA A 726 -14.51 39.80 -28.48
N GLU A 727 -15.23 38.97 -29.23
CA GLU A 727 -15.47 37.56 -28.87
C GLU A 727 -14.18 36.75 -28.95
N LEU A 728 -13.37 36.97 -30.00
CA LEU A 728 -12.05 36.36 -30.14
C LEU A 728 -11.14 36.71 -28.95
N ARG A 729 -11.12 37.99 -28.51
CA ARG A 729 -10.37 38.41 -27.33
C ARG A 729 -10.80 37.64 -26.08
N GLU A 730 -12.10 37.56 -25.80
CA GLU A 730 -12.61 36.84 -24.63
C GLU A 730 -12.23 35.35 -24.67
N ALA A 731 -12.31 34.72 -25.84
CA ALA A 731 -11.89 33.34 -26.04
C ALA A 731 -10.39 33.15 -25.75
N LEU A 732 -9.53 34.05 -26.23
CA LEU A 732 -8.10 34.01 -25.98
C LEU A 732 -7.74 34.23 -24.50
N LEU A 733 -8.44 35.13 -23.80
CA LEU A 733 -8.18 35.41 -22.38
C LEU A 733 -8.67 34.31 -21.41
N ARG A 734 -9.71 33.57 -21.78
CA ARG A 734 -10.28 32.48 -20.96
C ARG A 734 -9.73 31.09 -21.29
N ALA A 735 -8.94 30.96 -22.35
CA ALA A 735 -8.52 29.69 -22.91
C ALA A 735 -7.74 28.84 -21.88
N LYS A 736 -8.18 27.59 -21.68
CA LYS A 736 -7.53 26.59 -20.82
C LYS A 736 -6.93 25.42 -21.61
N ASP A 737 -7.32 25.29 -22.88
CA ASP A 737 -6.91 24.20 -23.76
C ASP A 737 -6.50 24.77 -25.14
N PRO A 738 -5.20 24.76 -25.47
CA PRO A 738 -4.68 25.23 -26.75
C PRO A 738 -5.30 24.55 -27.97
N HIS A 739 -5.63 23.26 -27.88
CA HIS A 739 -6.19 22.54 -29.02
C HIS A 739 -7.61 23.03 -29.34
N THR A 740 -8.47 23.03 -28.32
CA THR A 740 -9.85 23.51 -28.43
C THR A 740 -9.89 24.97 -28.87
N LEU A 741 -9.00 25.81 -28.33
CA LEU A 741 -8.87 27.20 -28.73
C LEU A 741 -8.55 27.33 -30.24
N LEU A 742 -7.45 26.73 -30.70
CA LEU A 742 -6.91 26.99 -32.04
C LEU A 742 -7.69 26.30 -33.16
N LEU A 743 -8.20 25.08 -32.91
CA LEU A 743 -8.80 24.25 -33.95
C LEU A 743 -10.33 24.25 -33.93
N GLN A 744 -10.97 24.74 -32.86
CA GLN A 744 -12.43 24.77 -32.75
C GLN A 744 -12.96 26.18 -32.45
N GLU A 745 -12.55 26.82 -31.36
CA GLU A 745 -13.10 28.12 -30.95
C GLU A 745 -12.71 29.24 -31.93
N VAL A 746 -11.43 29.37 -32.32
CA VAL A 746 -10.99 30.43 -33.23
C VAL A 746 -11.64 30.32 -34.62
N PRO A 747 -11.59 29.16 -35.32
CA PRO A 747 -12.28 29.02 -36.61
C PRO A 747 -13.80 29.21 -36.49
N GLY A 748 -14.41 28.64 -35.44
CA GLY A 748 -15.85 28.73 -35.19
C GLY A 748 -16.33 30.17 -34.97
N LEU A 749 -15.62 30.95 -34.14
CA LEU A 749 -15.93 32.37 -33.91
C LEU A 749 -15.81 33.20 -35.19
N LEU A 750 -14.83 32.87 -36.03
CA LEU A 750 -14.63 33.54 -37.31
C LEU A 750 -15.60 33.04 -38.39
N GLY A 751 -16.48 32.09 -38.08
CA GLY A 751 -17.48 31.53 -38.99
C GLY A 751 -16.85 30.74 -40.14
N ILE A 752 -15.77 30.01 -39.85
CA ILE A 752 -15.00 29.25 -40.84
C ILE A 752 -15.09 27.77 -40.47
N ASP A 753 -15.57 27.00 -41.42
CA ASP A 753 -15.46 25.54 -41.39
C ASP A 753 -14.11 25.15 -42.02
N PRO A 754 -13.20 24.51 -41.27
CA PRO A 754 -11.87 24.11 -41.77
C PRO A 754 -11.92 23.20 -43.01
N THR A 755 -13.06 22.56 -43.30
CA THR A 755 -13.23 21.65 -44.44
C THR A 755 -13.54 22.37 -45.76
N GLN A 756 -13.84 23.68 -45.73
CA GLN A 756 -14.19 24.44 -46.92
C GLN A 756 -12.96 24.76 -47.81
N PRO A 757 -13.15 24.84 -49.14
CA PRO A 757 -12.11 25.39 -50.02
C PRO A 757 -11.74 26.82 -49.59
N GLU A 758 -10.45 27.13 -49.59
CA GLU A 758 -9.91 28.44 -49.16
C GLU A 758 -10.08 28.79 -47.67
N ALA A 759 -10.51 27.84 -46.81
CA ALA A 759 -10.71 28.07 -45.37
C ALA A 759 -9.47 28.69 -44.70
N GLU A 760 -8.27 28.25 -45.06
CA GLU A 760 -6.99 28.76 -44.57
C GLU A 760 -6.80 30.25 -44.87
N ARG A 761 -7.06 30.65 -46.11
CA ARG A 761 -6.89 32.05 -46.56
C ARG A 761 -7.91 32.94 -45.86
N LEU A 762 -9.17 32.50 -45.79
CA LEU A 762 -10.22 33.22 -45.08
C LEU A 762 -9.92 33.33 -43.58
N LEU A 763 -9.36 32.27 -42.98
CA LEU A 763 -8.98 32.24 -41.58
C LEU A 763 -7.89 33.24 -41.30
N ALA A 764 -6.80 33.19 -42.07
CA ALA A 764 -5.70 34.13 -41.94
C ALA A 764 -6.20 35.58 -42.11
N GLU A 765 -7.00 35.86 -43.14
CA GLU A 765 -7.51 37.22 -43.41
C GLU A 765 -8.42 37.74 -42.28
N ARG A 766 -9.40 36.94 -41.82
CA ARG A 766 -10.34 37.36 -40.77
C ARG A 766 -9.64 37.46 -39.41
N LEU A 767 -8.76 36.51 -39.09
CA LEU A 767 -7.98 36.54 -37.86
C LEU A 767 -7.05 37.76 -37.82
N HIS A 768 -6.34 38.04 -38.92
CA HIS A 768 -5.50 39.21 -39.06
C HIS A 768 -6.29 40.50 -38.81
N LYS A 769 -7.47 40.65 -39.45
CA LYS A 769 -8.36 41.80 -39.24
C LYS A 769 -8.79 41.95 -37.77
N CYS A 770 -9.18 40.86 -37.12
CA CYS A 770 -9.58 40.88 -35.70
C CYS A 770 -8.42 41.25 -34.77
N LEU A 771 -7.26 40.63 -34.93
CA LEU A 771 -6.08 40.94 -34.12
C LEU A 771 -5.59 42.36 -34.36
N LEU A 772 -5.54 42.81 -35.62
CA LEU A 772 -5.18 44.20 -35.96
C LEU A 772 -6.16 45.19 -35.32
N ALA A 773 -7.47 44.89 -35.30
CA ALA A 773 -8.46 45.72 -34.62
C ALA A 773 -8.17 45.85 -33.11
N LEU A 774 -7.74 44.76 -32.45
CA LEU A 774 -7.33 44.78 -31.04
C LEU A 774 -6.08 45.63 -30.81
N TYR A 775 -5.05 45.48 -31.65
CA TYR A 775 -3.82 46.29 -31.55
C TYR A 775 -4.06 47.78 -31.86
N GLN A 776 -4.94 48.08 -32.81
CA GLN A 776 -5.28 49.45 -33.18
C GLN A 776 -6.31 50.09 -32.25
N ALA A 777 -6.96 49.34 -31.35
CA ALA A 777 -7.99 49.88 -30.46
C ALA A 777 -7.48 51.05 -29.62
N TYR A 778 -6.28 50.92 -29.05
CA TYR A 778 -5.68 51.99 -28.24
C TYR A 778 -5.17 53.18 -29.07
N PRO A 779 -4.40 52.99 -30.17
CA PRO A 779 -4.08 54.09 -31.09
C PRO A 779 -5.30 54.86 -31.61
N LYS A 780 -6.38 54.15 -32.01
CA LYS A 780 -7.63 54.78 -32.45
C LYS A 780 -8.31 55.59 -31.35
N LEU A 781 -8.24 55.15 -30.09
CA LEU A 781 -8.71 55.95 -28.96
C LEU A 781 -7.92 57.26 -28.85
N LEU A 782 -6.60 57.22 -29.00
CA LEU A 782 -5.78 58.43 -28.97
C LEU A 782 -6.12 59.38 -30.14
N ASP A 783 -6.31 58.85 -31.35
CA ASP A 783 -6.76 59.64 -32.51
C ASP A 783 -8.16 60.23 -32.31
N GLN A 784 -9.03 59.51 -31.60
CA GLN A 784 -10.36 60.01 -31.24
C GLN A 784 -10.27 61.15 -30.21
N ILE A 785 -9.38 61.04 -29.21
CA ILE A 785 -9.09 62.15 -28.28
C ILE A 785 -8.57 63.36 -29.05
N GLU A 786 -7.63 63.18 -29.97
CA GLU A 786 -7.12 64.26 -30.83
C GLU A 786 -8.25 64.93 -31.62
N SER A 787 -9.10 64.13 -32.26
CA SER A 787 -10.22 64.62 -33.06
C SER A 787 -11.23 65.41 -32.22
N LEU A 788 -11.55 64.92 -31.02
CA LEU A 788 -12.44 65.59 -30.07
C LEU A 788 -11.85 66.92 -29.58
N VAL A 789 -10.55 66.96 -29.29
CA VAL A 789 -9.85 68.19 -28.90
C VAL A 789 -9.82 69.18 -30.06
N LYS A 790 -9.45 68.74 -31.27
CA LYS A 790 -9.44 69.56 -32.48
C LYS A 790 -10.82 70.19 -32.74
N ALA A 791 -11.88 69.39 -32.69
CA ALA A 791 -13.23 69.86 -32.93
C ALA A 791 -13.72 70.82 -31.83
N THR A 792 -13.43 70.51 -30.56
CA THR A 792 -13.90 71.31 -29.43
C THR A 792 -13.18 72.66 -29.36
N PHE A 793 -11.87 72.69 -29.60
CA PHE A 793 -11.08 73.91 -29.56
C PHE A 793 -11.01 74.65 -30.90
N ASN A 794 -11.61 74.11 -31.96
CA ASN A 794 -11.60 74.64 -33.32
C ASN A 794 -10.17 74.90 -33.85
N LEU A 795 -9.28 73.91 -33.69
CA LEU A 795 -7.88 74.01 -34.10
C LEU A 795 -7.72 73.86 -35.62
N ALA A 796 -6.91 74.72 -36.23
CA ALA A 796 -6.69 74.74 -37.68
C ALA A 796 -5.59 73.76 -38.16
N GLY A 797 -4.75 73.25 -37.26
CA GLY A 797 -3.69 72.31 -37.56
C GLY A 797 -4.15 71.05 -38.34
N THR A 798 -3.37 70.66 -39.34
CA THR A 798 -3.63 69.46 -40.17
C THR A 798 -2.84 68.24 -39.73
N THR A 799 -1.77 68.41 -38.96
CA THR A 799 -0.96 67.33 -38.39
C THR A 799 -1.06 67.31 -36.87
N THR A 800 -0.86 66.13 -36.26
CA THR A 800 -0.82 65.96 -34.79
C THR A 800 0.15 66.95 -34.12
N GLU A 801 1.30 67.21 -34.74
CA GLU A 801 2.29 68.17 -34.23
C GLU A 801 1.83 69.63 -34.37
N ALA A 802 1.16 69.99 -35.47
CA ALA A 802 0.59 71.31 -35.64
C ALA A 802 -0.53 71.58 -34.62
N LEU A 803 -1.40 70.58 -34.38
CA LEU A 803 -2.45 70.64 -33.35
C LEU A 803 -1.86 70.78 -31.94
N ARG A 804 -0.82 69.99 -31.61
CA ARG A 804 -0.07 70.11 -30.35
C ARG A 804 0.50 71.52 -30.18
N THR A 805 1.13 72.05 -31.22
CA THR A 805 1.77 73.37 -31.19
C THR A 805 0.73 74.48 -31.04
N GLU A 806 -0.35 74.44 -31.79
CA GLU A 806 -1.44 75.42 -31.72
C GLU A 806 -2.10 75.44 -30.34
N LEU A 807 -2.40 74.26 -29.77
CA LEU A 807 -2.97 74.15 -28.43
C LEU A 807 -1.99 74.67 -27.36
N ARG A 808 -0.70 74.40 -27.51
CA ARG A 808 0.36 74.89 -26.62
C ARG A 808 0.52 76.41 -26.70
N GLU A 809 0.52 77.00 -27.89
CA GLU A 809 0.61 78.46 -28.05
C GLU A 809 -0.62 79.18 -27.48
N ARG A 810 -1.82 78.61 -27.62
CA ARG A 810 -3.04 79.18 -27.03
C ARG A 810 -3.09 79.10 -25.51
N THR A 811 -2.45 78.09 -24.91
CA THR A 811 -2.48 77.86 -23.45
C THR A 811 -1.34 78.57 -22.70
N LYS A 812 -0.19 78.82 -23.35
CA LYS A 812 0.96 79.54 -22.76
C LYS A 812 0.61 80.89 -22.09
N PRO A 813 -0.17 81.81 -22.72
CA PRO A 813 -0.51 83.11 -22.13
C PRO A 813 -1.43 83.01 -20.91
N LEU A 814 -2.15 81.89 -20.78
CA LEU A 814 -3.17 81.67 -19.75
C LEU A 814 -2.58 81.10 -18.46
N LYS A 815 -1.29 80.72 -18.49
CA LYS A 815 -0.59 80.14 -17.35
C LYS A 815 -0.50 81.17 -16.21
N GLY A 816 -1.09 80.84 -15.06
CA GLY A 816 -1.16 81.72 -13.89
C GLY A 816 -2.40 82.62 -13.83
N LEU A 817 -3.31 82.54 -14.81
CA LEU A 817 -4.58 83.29 -14.82
C LEU A 817 -5.80 82.41 -14.45
N THR A 818 -5.61 81.09 -14.30
CA THR A 818 -6.67 80.10 -14.05
C THR A 818 -7.16 80.11 -12.60
N VAL A 819 -8.47 80.10 -12.38
CA VAL A 819 -9.09 80.05 -11.02
C VAL A 819 -9.58 78.64 -10.64
N SER A 820 -10.17 77.89 -11.59
CA SER A 820 -10.66 76.53 -11.33
C SER A 820 -9.54 75.49 -11.41
N GLY A 821 -9.55 74.50 -10.49
CA GLY A 821 -8.53 73.45 -10.43
C GLY A 821 -8.41 72.59 -11.71
N ASP A 822 -9.51 72.34 -12.41
CA ASP A 822 -9.50 71.50 -13.62
C ASP A 822 -8.97 72.26 -14.85
N LEU A 823 -9.39 73.51 -15.05
CA LEU A 823 -8.82 74.39 -16.07
C LEU A 823 -7.33 74.64 -15.83
N SER A 824 -6.92 74.85 -14.58
CA SER A 824 -5.50 75.00 -14.20
C SER A 824 -4.68 73.78 -14.59
N ARG A 825 -5.18 72.57 -14.29
CA ARG A 825 -4.51 71.32 -14.68
C ARG A 825 -4.42 71.18 -16.20
N PHE A 826 -5.49 71.49 -16.93
CA PHE A 826 -5.48 71.43 -18.39
C PHE A 826 -4.52 72.44 -19.02
N VAL A 827 -4.57 73.73 -18.63
CA VAL A 827 -3.68 74.77 -19.17
C VAL A 827 -2.21 74.45 -18.89
N ASN A 828 -1.90 73.95 -17.69
CA ASN A 828 -0.53 73.54 -17.36
C ASN A 828 -0.07 72.34 -18.19
N ALA A 829 -0.92 71.33 -18.37
CA ALA A 829 -0.59 70.16 -19.18
C ALA A 829 -0.43 70.52 -20.66
N ALA A 830 -1.38 71.28 -21.23
CA ALA A 830 -1.38 71.71 -22.62
C ALA A 830 -0.22 72.67 -22.95
N GLY A 831 0.15 73.56 -22.02
CA GLY A 831 1.29 74.46 -22.20
C GLY A 831 2.66 73.77 -22.10
N GLY A 832 2.70 72.59 -21.47
CA GLY A 832 3.90 71.79 -21.22
C GLY A 832 4.03 70.52 -22.06
N LEU A 833 3.26 70.39 -23.14
CA LEU A 833 3.31 69.20 -24.01
C LEU A 833 4.72 69.00 -24.60
N ASP A 834 5.31 67.85 -24.30
CA ASP A 834 6.61 67.37 -24.79
C ASP A 834 6.42 66.30 -25.90
N ASP A 835 7.47 65.55 -26.23
CA ASP A 835 7.45 64.46 -27.24
C ASP A 835 6.74 63.18 -26.77
N ARG A 836 6.23 63.14 -25.53
CA ARG A 836 5.31 62.08 -25.12
C ARG A 836 4.00 62.22 -25.88
N ASP A 837 3.23 61.13 -25.95
CA ASP A 837 1.95 61.14 -26.63
C ASP A 837 0.96 62.10 -25.93
N TRP A 838 0.91 63.34 -26.40
CA TRP A 838 0.15 64.43 -25.76
C TRP A 838 -1.34 64.12 -25.67
N ARG A 839 -1.86 63.26 -26.56
CA ARG A 839 -3.24 62.78 -26.57
C ARG A 839 -3.54 62.03 -25.28
N GLU A 840 -2.60 61.22 -24.81
CA GLU A 840 -2.74 60.47 -23.56
C GLU A 840 -2.77 61.41 -22.35
N VAL A 841 -1.85 62.39 -22.31
CA VAL A 841 -1.74 63.38 -21.24
C VAL A 841 -3.01 64.25 -21.15
N ILE A 842 -3.49 64.77 -22.29
CA ILE A 842 -4.70 65.58 -22.33
C ILE A 842 -5.92 64.77 -21.92
N GLY A 843 -6.07 63.55 -22.46
CA GLY A 843 -7.14 62.64 -22.05
C GLY A 843 -7.15 62.41 -20.54
N GLN A 844 -5.99 62.08 -19.96
CA GLN A 844 -5.84 61.83 -18.52
C GLN A 844 -6.24 63.05 -17.69
N VAL A 845 -5.80 64.24 -18.06
CA VAL A 845 -6.07 65.47 -17.31
C VAL A 845 -7.55 65.83 -17.33
N VAL A 846 -8.20 65.72 -18.49
CA VAL A 846 -9.64 66.01 -18.61
C VAL A 846 -10.49 65.00 -17.83
N MET A 847 -10.05 63.74 -17.78
CA MET A 847 -10.69 62.67 -17.01
C MET A 847 -10.19 62.59 -15.55
N ALA A 848 -9.81 63.72 -14.96
CA ALA A 848 -9.45 63.85 -13.55
C ALA A 848 -8.35 62.88 -13.06
N GLY A 849 -7.38 62.57 -13.93
CA GLY A 849 -6.21 61.75 -13.62
C GLY A 849 -6.31 60.28 -14.08
N LYS A 850 -7.44 59.83 -14.63
CA LYS A 850 -7.60 58.46 -15.16
C LYS A 850 -6.92 58.32 -16.53
N PRO A 851 -5.85 57.52 -16.70
CA PRO A 851 -5.15 57.44 -17.99
C PRO A 851 -5.99 56.70 -19.05
N PRO A 852 -5.95 57.14 -20.33
CA PRO A 852 -6.67 56.50 -21.44
C PRO A 852 -6.47 54.99 -21.56
N SER A 853 -5.29 54.49 -21.19
CA SER A 853 -4.96 53.07 -21.24
C SER A 853 -5.86 52.16 -20.40
N ILE A 854 -6.57 52.70 -19.39
CA ILE A 854 -7.50 51.95 -18.52
C ILE A 854 -8.98 52.34 -18.70
N TRP A 855 -9.30 53.09 -19.76
CA TRP A 855 -10.66 53.56 -20.01
C TRP A 855 -11.61 52.43 -20.40
N THR A 856 -12.89 52.76 -20.36
CA THR A 856 -14.02 52.01 -20.91
C THR A 856 -14.71 52.83 -21.99
N ASP A 857 -15.63 52.22 -22.74
CA ASP A 857 -16.37 52.94 -23.79
C ASP A 857 -17.21 54.12 -23.23
N ASN A 858 -17.62 54.05 -21.96
CA ASN A 858 -18.33 55.14 -21.29
C ASN A 858 -17.41 56.33 -20.98
N ASP A 859 -16.15 56.07 -20.62
CA ASP A 859 -15.18 57.13 -20.34
C ASP A 859 -14.91 58.00 -21.58
N VAL A 860 -14.99 57.41 -22.78
CA VAL A 860 -14.86 58.14 -24.06
C VAL A 860 -16.04 59.09 -24.27
N VAL A 861 -17.25 58.70 -23.86
CA VAL A 861 -18.44 59.56 -23.94
C VAL A 861 -18.33 60.69 -22.89
N ASP A 862 -17.89 60.36 -21.69
CA ASP A 862 -17.68 61.33 -20.61
C ASP A 862 -16.62 62.38 -20.96
N LEU A 863 -15.56 61.98 -21.69
CA LEU A 863 -14.54 62.89 -22.18
C LEU A 863 -15.15 64.01 -23.04
N GLN A 864 -16.05 63.67 -23.97
CA GLN A 864 -16.67 64.65 -24.86
C GLN A 864 -17.45 65.71 -24.06
N VAL A 865 -18.19 65.29 -23.04
CA VAL A 865 -18.95 66.19 -22.16
C VAL A 865 -18.01 67.08 -21.35
N ARG A 866 -16.96 66.50 -20.74
CA ARG A 866 -15.99 67.26 -19.93
C ARG A 866 -15.17 68.24 -20.76
N LEU A 867 -14.78 67.87 -21.98
CA LEU A 867 -14.08 68.77 -22.91
C LEU A 867 -14.91 70.02 -23.23
N GLN A 868 -16.23 69.88 -23.43
CA GLN A 868 -17.11 71.02 -23.72
C GLN A 868 -17.24 71.98 -22.54
N TYR A 869 -17.38 71.45 -21.32
CA TYR A 869 -17.36 72.29 -20.11
C TYR A 869 -16.04 73.02 -19.95
N LEU A 870 -14.93 72.31 -20.14
CA LEU A 870 -13.59 72.89 -20.02
C LEU A 870 -13.34 73.97 -21.08
N TYR A 871 -13.82 73.77 -22.31
CA TYR A 871 -13.72 74.74 -23.39
C TYR A 871 -14.47 76.04 -23.09
N SER A 872 -15.69 75.96 -22.53
CA SER A 872 -16.45 77.16 -22.14
C SER A 872 -15.66 78.04 -21.16
N ASP A 873 -14.98 77.42 -20.18
CA ASP A 873 -14.17 78.16 -19.21
C ASP A 873 -12.82 78.61 -19.80
N PHE A 874 -12.26 77.82 -20.72
CA PHE A 874 -11.06 78.17 -21.46
C PHE A 874 -11.24 79.43 -22.31
N VAL A 875 -12.32 79.54 -23.09
CA VAL A 875 -12.59 80.72 -23.94
C VAL A 875 -12.75 81.99 -23.10
N ARG A 876 -13.48 81.92 -21.99
CA ARG A 876 -13.63 83.05 -21.06
C ARG A 876 -12.26 83.52 -20.53
N LEU A 877 -11.37 82.57 -20.24
CA LEU A 877 -10.02 82.89 -19.78
C LEU A 877 -9.13 83.42 -20.90
N GLU A 878 -9.28 82.91 -22.12
CA GLU A 878 -8.55 83.37 -23.32
C GLU A 878 -8.90 84.83 -23.64
N GLU A 879 -10.18 85.21 -23.54
CA GLU A 879 -10.66 86.60 -23.64
C GLU A 879 -9.99 87.51 -22.58
N LEU A 880 -10.00 87.09 -21.31
CA LEU A 880 -9.34 87.81 -20.20
C LEU A 880 -7.80 87.92 -20.38
N GLY A 881 -7.16 86.88 -20.92
CA GLY A 881 -5.72 86.85 -21.18
C GLY A 881 -5.29 87.81 -22.29
N LEU A 882 -6.06 87.87 -23.38
CA LEU A 882 -5.88 88.82 -24.48
C LEU A 882 -6.08 90.28 -24.01
N GLU A 883 -6.98 90.50 -23.06
CA GLU A 883 -7.19 91.83 -22.45
C GLU A 883 -6.00 92.30 -21.61
N LYS A 884 -5.38 91.39 -20.86
CA LYS A 884 -4.20 91.69 -20.05
C LYS A 884 -2.95 91.98 -20.89
N GLN A 885 -2.81 91.36 -22.07
CA GLN A 885 -1.72 91.65 -23.01
C GLN A 885 -1.92 92.97 -23.80
N ARG A 886 -3.16 93.46 -23.94
CA ARG A 886 -3.52 94.71 -24.65
C ARG A 886 -3.43 95.96 -23.77
N SER A 887 -2.72 95.94 -22.64
CA SER A 887 -2.73 97.02 -21.63
C SER A 887 -2.17 98.36 -22.14
N LEU A 888 -3.03 99.16 -22.76
CA LEU A 888 -2.97 100.63 -22.86
C LEU A 888 -4.36 101.28 -22.64
N ALA A 889 -5.39 100.50 -22.31
CA ALA A 889 -6.75 100.98 -22.06
C ALA A 889 -7.06 101.04 -20.55
N SER A 890 -7.69 102.12 -20.10
CA SER A 890 -8.05 102.34 -18.70
C SER A 890 -9.37 101.66 -18.31
N ARG A 891 -10.25 101.38 -19.28
CA ARG A 891 -11.50 100.61 -19.09
C ARG A 891 -11.78 99.70 -20.29
N VAL A 892 -12.38 98.54 -20.04
CA VAL A 892 -12.85 97.62 -21.08
C VAL A 892 -14.33 97.34 -20.83
N ILE A 893 -15.17 97.54 -21.84
CA ILE A 893 -16.61 97.27 -21.79
C ILE A 893 -16.87 95.98 -22.58
N HIS A 894 -17.40 94.98 -21.88
CA HIS A 894 -17.84 93.71 -22.47
C HIS A 894 -19.30 93.78 -22.89
N VAL A 895 -19.61 93.46 -24.14
CA VAL A 895 -21.00 93.32 -24.56
C VAL A 895 -21.22 92.02 -25.33
N GLY A 896 -22.23 91.26 -24.92
CA GLY A 896 -22.68 90.03 -25.56
C GLY A 896 -24.15 90.15 -25.95
N VAL A 897 -24.46 89.82 -27.21
CA VAL A 897 -25.83 89.71 -27.72
C VAL A 897 -26.07 88.26 -28.12
N LEU A 898 -27.05 87.61 -27.47
CA LEU A 898 -27.42 86.22 -27.74
C LEU A 898 -28.54 86.18 -28.80
N GLU A 899 -28.27 85.58 -29.96
CA GLU A 899 -29.26 85.41 -31.02
C GLU A 899 -30.23 84.25 -30.74
N SER A 900 -31.36 84.25 -31.44
CA SER A 900 -32.41 83.21 -31.39
C SER A 900 -31.94 81.81 -31.79
N LYS A 901 -30.71 81.65 -32.31
CA LYS A 901 -30.05 80.36 -32.59
C LYS A 901 -28.92 80.02 -31.59
N LEU A 902 -28.90 80.63 -30.40
CA LEU A 902 -27.85 80.49 -29.38
C LEU A 902 -26.45 80.92 -29.85
N LYS A 903 -26.38 81.66 -30.96
CA LYS A 903 -25.14 82.25 -31.44
C LYS A 903 -24.93 83.54 -30.66
N GLU A 904 -23.93 83.56 -29.80
CA GLU A 904 -23.58 84.74 -29.03
C GLU A 904 -22.54 85.55 -29.80
N VAL A 905 -22.88 86.80 -30.11
CA VAL A 905 -21.92 87.76 -30.65
C VAL A 905 -21.38 88.56 -29.48
N ARG A 906 -20.09 88.38 -29.18
CA ARG A 906 -19.37 89.09 -28.12
C ARG A 906 -18.33 90.02 -28.71
N GLU A 907 -18.24 91.23 -28.18
CA GLU A 907 -17.13 92.15 -28.47
C GLU A 907 -16.64 92.81 -27.17
N SER A 908 -15.32 92.80 -26.98
CA SER A 908 -14.62 93.56 -25.94
C SER A 908 -14.20 94.91 -26.51
N ILE A 909 -14.74 96.00 -25.95
CA ILE A 909 -14.47 97.36 -26.42
C ILE A 909 -13.52 98.05 -25.42
N PRO A 910 -12.22 98.22 -25.76
CA PRO A 910 -11.31 99.01 -24.95
C PRO A 910 -11.64 100.50 -25.12
N VAL A 911 -11.77 101.21 -24.00
CA VAL A 911 -12.02 102.66 -23.94
C VAL A 911 -10.93 103.31 -23.09
N SER A 912 -10.20 104.28 -23.64
CA SER A 912 -9.22 105.05 -22.88
C SER A 912 -9.89 106.18 -22.09
N ASP A 913 -9.21 106.69 -21.05
CA ASP A 913 -9.71 107.82 -20.25
C ASP A 913 -9.89 109.09 -21.08
N GLU A 914 -9.12 109.25 -22.17
CA GLU A 914 -9.24 110.34 -23.14
C GLU A 914 -10.53 110.26 -23.98
N GLN A 915 -11.06 109.05 -24.22
CA GLN A 915 -12.27 108.83 -25.02
C GLN A 915 -13.56 108.86 -24.19
N MET A 916 -13.46 108.71 -22.87
CA MET A 916 -14.62 108.72 -21.96
C MET A 916 -15.51 109.98 -22.05
N PRO A 917 -14.97 111.21 -22.20
CA PRO A 917 -15.79 112.40 -22.38
C PRO A 917 -16.65 112.33 -23.65
N GLU A 918 -16.11 111.80 -24.75
CA GLU A 918 -16.86 111.61 -26.01
C GLU A 918 -17.93 110.54 -25.87
N VAL A 919 -17.62 109.42 -25.21
CA VAL A 919 -18.58 108.34 -24.91
C VAL A 919 -19.74 108.86 -24.05
N GLN A 920 -19.45 109.67 -23.03
CA GLN A 920 -20.48 110.28 -22.18
C GLN A 920 -21.34 111.28 -22.97
N ALA A 921 -20.72 112.14 -23.79
CA ALA A 921 -21.46 113.09 -24.63
C ALA A 921 -22.38 112.39 -25.64
N LEU A 922 -21.93 111.28 -26.24
CA LEU A 922 -22.76 110.48 -27.15
C LEU A 922 -23.88 109.75 -26.40
N SER A 923 -23.58 109.20 -25.22
CA SER A 923 -24.55 108.55 -24.35
C SER A 923 -25.67 109.51 -23.92
N GLU A 924 -25.35 110.77 -23.60
CA GLU A 924 -26.34 111.79 -23.28
C GLU A 924 -27.24 112.15 -24.47
N LYS A 925 -26.68 112.21 -25.69
CA LYS A 925 -27.47 112.42 -26.92
C LYS A 925 -28.44 111.26 -27.15
N LEU A 926 -27.98 110.02 -27.02
CA LEU A 926 -28.82 108.82 -27.14
C LEU A 926 -29.88 108.77 -26.04
N ALA A 927 -29.51 109.10 -24.79
CA ALA A 927 -30.45 109.18 -23.68
C ALA A 927 -31.55 110.22 -23.93
N LYS A 928 -31.23 111.40 -24.49
CA LYS A 928 -32.24 112.41 -24.86
C LYS A 928 -33.22 111.89 -25.93
N VAL A 929 -32.75 111.13 -26.92
CA VAL A 929 -33.61 110.50 -27.94
C VAL A 929 -34.52 109.44 -27.32
N LEU A 930 -33.97 108.57 -26.47
CA LEU A 930 -34.74 107.52 -25.78
C LEU A 930 -35.75 108.08 -24.78
N LYS A 931 -35.44 109.22 -24.14
CA LYS A 931 -36.33 109.93 -23.21
C LYS A 931 -37.51 110.61 -23.93
N LYS A 932 -37.31 111.13 -25.15
CA LYS A 932 -38.42 111.62 -26.00
C LYS A 932 -39.42 110.53 -26.41
N MET A 933 -39.00 109.27 -26.35
CA MET A 933 -39.82 108.10 -26.68
C MET A 933 -40.43 107.44 -25.43
N GLU A 934 -40.18 107.99 -24.23
CA GLU A 934 -40.85 107.56 -23.00
C GLU A 934 -42.35 107.79 -23.07
N GLY A 935 -43.13 106.74 -22.77
CA GLY A 935 -44.59 106.74 -22.89
C GLY A 935 -45.12 106.35 -24.29
N LYS A 936 -44.30 106.41 -25.34
CA LYS A 936 -44.69 106.00 -26.71
C LYS A 936 -44.28 104.58 -27.08
N VAL A 937 -43.21 104.07 -26.48
CA VAL A 937 -42.70 102.71 -26.74
C VAL A 937 -42.25 102.04 -25.44
N SER A 938 -42.46 100.74 -25.32
CA SER A 938 -42.14 100.00 -24.10
C SER A 938 -40.62 100.01 -23.83
N ARG A 939 -40.24 99.86 -22.56
CA ARG A 939 -38.83 99.74 -22.15
C ARG A 939 -38.13 98.57 -22.87
N GLN A 940 -38.86 97.46 -23.08
CA GLN A 940 -38.35 96.29 -23.78
C GLN A 940 -37.99 96.61 -25.24
N VAL A 941 -38.83 97.33 -25.97
CA VAL A 941 -38.56 97.73 -27.36
C VAL A 941 -37.40 98.72 -27.45
N ARG A 942 -37.29 99.66 -26.48
CA ARG A 942 -36.15 100.59 -26.42
C ARG A 942 -34.81 99.87 -26.18
N LEU A 943 -34.80 98.88 -25.28
CA LEU A 943 -33.61 98.05 -25.05
C LEU A 943 -33.28 97.15 -26.24
N ALA A 944 -34.29 96.58 -26.89
CA ALA A 944 -34.11 95.78 -28.11
C ALA A 944 -33.54 96.62 -29.27
N ALA A 945 -33.99 97.87 -29.43
CA ALA A 945 -33.47 98.79 -30.44
C ALA A 945 -31.99 99.14 -30.21
N LEU A 946 -31.58 99.37 -28.95
CA LEU A 946 -30.17 99.57 -28.60
C LEU A 946 -29.32 98.32 -28.85
N SER A 947 -29.84 97.15 -28.48
CA SER A 947 -29.16 95.87 -28.73
C SER A 947 -28.99 95.60 -30.23
N HIS A 948 -29.99 95.96 -31.04
CA HIS A 948 -29.95 95.80 -32.50
C HIS A 948 -28.96 96.78 -33.18
N LEU A 949 -28.93 98.04 -32.73
CA LEU A 949 -27.94 99.03 -33.17
C LEU A 949 -26.51 98.59 -32.82
N LEU A 950 -26.31 98.07 -31.61
CA LEU A 950 -25.02 97.53 -31.20
C LEU A 950 -24.61 96.35 -32.08
N GLN A 951 -25.52 95.39 -32.32
CA GLN A 951 -25.26 94.27 -33.22
C GLN A 951 -24.84 94.74 -34.62
N GLN A 952 -25.54 95.73 -35.19
CA GLN A 952 -25.21 96.27 -36.51
C GLN A 952 -23.79 96.85 -36.56
N GLU A 953 -23.34 97.54 -35.50
CA GLU A 953 -21.99 98.10 -35.48
C GLU A 953 -20.89 97.06 -35.23
N ILE A 954 -21.17 96.02 -34.43
CA ILE A 954 -20.27 94.87 -34.27
C ILE A 954 -20.10 94.17 -35.62
N GLU A 955 -21.19 93.94 -36.35
CA GLU A 955 -21.16 93.30 -37.67
C GLU A 955 -20.52 94.17 -38.76
N ARG A 956 -20.66 95.50 -38.69
CA ARG A 956 -20.08 96.45 -39.64
C ARG A 956 -18.55 96.43 -39.64
N ARG A 957 -17.96 96.12 -38.49
CA ARG A 957 -16.50 96.03 -38.29
C ARG A 957 -15.92 94.70 -38.79
N GLN A 958 -16.76 93.67 -38.93
CA GLN A 958 -16.38 92.34 -39.41
C GLN A 958 -16.48 92.17 -40.93
N ARG A 959 -17.06 93.15 -41.64
CA ARG A 959 -16.99 93.29 -43.11
C ARG A 959 -15.88 94.24 -43.50
#